data_AF-A0A9Q1J2Y3-F1
#
_entry.id   AF-A0A9Q1J2Y3-F1
#
_cell.length_a   1.000
_cell.length_b   1.000
_cell.length_c   1.000
_cell.angle_alpha   90.00
_cell.angle_beta   90.00
_cell.angle_gamma   90.00
#
_symmetry.space_group_name_H-M   'P 1'
#
loop_
_entity.id
_entity.type
_entity.pdbx_description
1 polymer ?
#
loop_
_entity_poly.entity_id
_entity_poly.type
_entity_poly.pdbx_seq_one_letter_code
_entity_poly.pdbx_strand_id
1 'polypeptide(L)'
;MHTPLRPRSCCLVLCLSVSLFMLLLQSLWVPPETARDVPPGRGPTDQQGPGHSVRRLALRLDSLSSQIQQLAREREEPDLVHILQNFRKDHKNLLQAMEKELLHMSQKLDQLLQRTPAPLAHEHASHRGLPRACEVPDDPEFSLCAGKVEFLRASWRSDACYAFYGVDGSTCSLLAYLSEREDFCPPLPGRNRTTLPWHQQPSGPKEEAMIQTDLRPLYELMGSGQSPAVRFMRSRIEGLAARWSVAGENMRSKVSHRAPRRLRVLLYPGILAGGTGQHFADMLERGGPLGELVQWADTSASLFILGHNLTFTISKTQLLSLIGAAPGMGSCPILRPLPFDLVYTDYHGLAHLQGAMGLSFQHYQCRFRILDSFGTEPAFNIREYAHRHGYNTAWGSWSLQPLQYMTMFPHTPDNSFMGFVSETVGSGRELSVKAHRKEDMAVVYGKQEYMWQGKQGYLEVIRRELEIHATVYQAAGQSSVLPDFITNHGLLPQDRLQQLLVRAKLFVGLGFPYEGPAPLEAIALGCVFLQPRFQPPHSAENSNFYQGKPTSRQVHSQHPYAEDFIGKPYVWTVDLDNSTEVQEAVRAIMKTEVKPFIPHEFTCEGMLERVYAYITHQEFCSAALPTWPPEGALSAQLGLLGQSCVAVCRRASLVCEPALFHHLNHPAAFKRLGLVCASTEREVDHLFPAYNPWGRRCSLQEDQRLYSCAGAHPSYSRLCPCRAYQPGQVALCPLCL
;
A
#
# COMPACT_ATOMS: atom_id res chain seq x y z
N MET A 1 21.38 60.98 23.99
CA MET A 1 20.83 61.03 22.62
C MET A 1 20.12 59.73 22.34
N HIS A 2 18.79 59.79 22.25
CA HIS A 2 17.94 58.65 21.96
C HIS A 2 17.99 58.30 20.47
N THR A 3 18.27 57.04 20.16
CA THR A 3 17.93 56.40 18.89
C THR A 3 17.28 55.04 19.21
N PRO A 4 16.00 54.82 18.86
CA PRO A 4 15.40 53.51 18.94
C PRO A 4 15.77 52.71 17.67
N LEU A 5 16.21 51.47 17.88
CA LEU A 5 16.51 50.49 16.85
C LEU A 5 15.22 50.09 16.10
N ARG A 6 15.23 50.25 14.76
CA ARG A 6 14.25 49.68 13.82
C ARG A 6 14.32 48.13 13.85
N PRO A 7 13.18 47.40 13.82
CA PRO A 7 13.19 45.97 13.54
C PRO A 7 13.50 45.70 12.06
N ARG A 8 14.30 44.65 11.80
CA ARG A 8 14.78 44.26 10.47
C ARG A 8 13.64 43.72 9.59
N SER A 9 13.63 44.18 8.34
CA SER A 9 12.70 43.88 7.23
C SER A 9 12.37 42.39 7.01
N CYS A 10 13.23 41.46 7.43
CA CYS A 10 12.98 40.01 7.28
C CYS A 10 11.75 39.50 8.04
N CYS A 11 11.41 40.06 9.21
CA CYS A 11 10.24 39.61 9.97
C CYS A 11 8.92 39.97 9.28
N LEU A 12 8.85 41.12 8.60
CA LEU A 12 7.64 41.56 7.91
C LEU A 12 7.42 40.76 6.61
N VAL A 13 8.49 40.46 5.88
CA VAL A 13 8.43 39.63 4.66
C VAL A 13 8.08 38.18 5.01
N LEU A 14 8.59 37.63 6.12
CA LEU A 14 8.19 36.31 6.61
C LEU A 14 6.73 36.29 7.07
N CYS A 15 6.27 37.34 7.76
CA CYS A 15 4.86 37.42 8.20
C CYS A 15 3.90 37.57 7.02
N LEU A 16 4.28 38.32 5.98
CA LEU A 16 3.47 38.49 4.78
C LEU A 16 3.47 37.23 3.90
N SER A 17 4.59 36.52 3.78
CA SER A 17 4.64 35.26 3.03
C SER A 17 3.91 34.13 3.76
N VAL A 18 3.99 34.07 5.09
CA VAL A 18 3.19 33.13 5.91
C VAL A 18 1.70 33.49 5.84
N SER A 19 1.33 34.78 5.85
CA SER A 19 -0.08 35.18 5.72
C SER A 19 -0.65 34.88 4.33
N LEU A 20 0.15 35.06 3.26
CA LEU A 20 -0.24 34.73 1.89
C LEU A 20 -0.36 33.22 1.68
N PHE A 21 0.54 32.44 2.29
CA PHE A 21 0.51 30.98 2.27
C PHE A 21 -0.67 30.42 3.07
N MET A 22 -1.02 31.04 4.21
CA MET A 22 -2.20 30.68 5.01
C MET A 22 -3.51 31.05 4.29
N LEU A 23 -3.57 32.17 3.57
CA LEU A 23 -4.71 32.53 2.72
C LEU A 23 -4.86 31.59 1.50
N LEU A 24 -3.75 31.12 0.92
CA LEU A 24 -3.74 30.09 -0.12
C LEU A 24 -4.23 28.73 0.43
N LEU A 25 -3.78 28.33 1.62
CA LEU A 25 -4.27 27.13 2.31
C LEU A 25 -5.75 27.24 2.67
N GLN A 26 -6.22 28.39 3.13
CA GLN A 26 -7.65 28.65 3.39
C GLN A 26 -8.51 28.63 2.11
N SER A 27 -7.94 28.94 0.94
CA SER A 27 -8.65 28.85 -0.35
C SER A 27 -8.68 27.43 -0.94
N LEU A 28 -7.85 26.52 -0.44
CA LEU A 28 -7.76 25.10 -0.83
C LEU A 28 -8.43 24.17 0.19
N TRP A 29 -8.93 24.69 1.32
CA TRP A 29 -9.65 23.94 2.36
C TRP A 29 -11.11 24.40 2.43
N VAL A 30 -12.03 23.55 1.96
CA VAL A 30 -13.45 23.64 2.30
C VAL A 30 -13.72 22.56 3.35
N PRO A 31 -14.08 22.89 4.60
CA PRO A 31 -14.60 21.90 5.54
C PRO A 31 -16.01 21.47 5.10
N PRO A 32 -16.42 20.21 5.32
CA PRO A 32 -17.82 19.84 5.16
C PRO A 32 -18.61 20.45 6.33
N GLU A 33 -19.39 21.50 6.06
CA GLU A 33 -20.31 22.03 7.07
C GLU A 33 -21.40 21.01 7.38
N THR A 34 -21.44 20.65 8.66
CA THR A 34 -22.51 19.94 9.36
C THR A 34 -23.85 20.67 9.18
N ALA A 35 -24.88 19.93 8.78
CA ALA A 35 -26.25 20.40 8.77
C ALA A 35 -26.71 20.82 10.19
N ARG A 36 -27.19 22.05 10.31
CA ARG A 36 -28.14 22.48 11.34
C ARG A 36 -29.23 23.34 10.69
N ASP A 37 -30.45 23.10 11.15
CA ASP A 37 -31.75 23.52 10.61
C ASP A 37 -31.96 25.04 10.40
N VAL A 38 -32.76 25.40 9.37
CA VAL A 38 -33.82 26.47 9.30
C VAL A 38 -34.36 26.62 7.84
N PRO A 39 -35.66 26.97 7.61
CA PRO A 39 -36.47 26.61 6.42
C PRO A 39 -36.39 27.56 5.19
N PRO A 40 -37.09 27.23 4.07
CA PRO A 40 -36.75 27.74 2.73
C PRO A 40 -37.40 29.08 2.38
N GLY A 41 -36.58 30.01 1.87
CA GLY A 41 -37.01 31.20 1.13
C GLY A 41 -36.60 31.11 -0.34
N ARG A 42 -37.57 31.27 -1.25
CA ARG A 42 -37.44 31.20 -2.72
C ARG A 42 -36.49 32.26 -3.31
N GLY A 43 -35.65 31.87 -4.26
CA GLY A 43 -34.85 32.74 -5.16
C GLY A 43 -34.12 31.91 -6.23
N PRO A 44 -33.84 32.45 -7.44
CA PRO A 44 -34.12 31.75 -8.70
C PRO A 44 -33.00 30.85 -9.25
N THR A 45 -33.45 29.89 -10.07
CA THR A 45 -32.74 29.05 -11.04
C THR A 45 -31.38 29.57 -11.52
N ASP A 46 -30.32 28.76 -11.35
CA ASP A 46 -29.05 28.97 -12.05
C ASP A 46 -28.59 27.65 -12.72
N GLN A 47 -28.89 27.53 -14.01
CA GLN A 47 -28.21 26.60 -14.92
C GLN A 47 -26.86 27.22 -15.29
N GLN A 48 -25.75 26.87 -14.63
CA GLN A 48 -24.42 27.32 -15.07
C GLN A 48 -23.39 26.19 -14.96
N GLY A 49 -22.84 25.78 -16.11
CA GLY A 49 -21.85 24.71 -16.24
C GLY A 49 -20.42 25.09 -15.80
N PRO A 50 -19.47 24.15 -15.88
CA PRO A 50 -18.12 24.27 -15.30
C PRO A 50 -17.31 25.50 -15.75
N GLY A 51 -17.55 25.98 -16.98
CA GLY A 51 -16.89 27.16 -17.54
C GLY A 51 -17.21 28.48 -16.83
N HIS A 52 -18.36 28.58 -16.14
CA HIS A 52 -18.70 29.77 -15.37
C HIS A 52 -17.89 29.88 -14.07
N SER A 53 -17.46 28.76 -13.47
CA SER A 53 -16.64 28.76 -12.25
C SER A 53 -15.21 29.25 -12.52
N VAL A 54 -14.60 28.81 -13.63
CA VAL A 54 -13.26 29.20 -14.09
C VAL A 54 -13.24 30.67 -14.49
N ARG A 55 -14.27 31.14 -15.20
CA ARG A 55 -14.41 32.55 -15.57
C ARG A 55 -14.61 33.47 -14.37
N ARG A 56 -15.34 33.02 -13.34
CA ARG A 56 -15.51 33.74 -12.06
C ARG A 56 -14.21 33.80 -11.26
N LEU A 57 -13.41 32.73 -11.29
CA LEU A 57 -12.07 32.68 -10.68
C LEU A 57 -11.09 33.61 -11.40
N ALA A 58 -11.09 33.60 -12.74
CA ALA A 58 -10.25 34.48 -13.57
C ALA A 58 -10.57 35.96 -13.33
N LEU A 59 -11.85 36.33 -13.23
CA LEU A 59 -12.27 37.70 -12.93
C LEU A 59 -11.87 38.15 -11.51
N ARG A 60 -11.93 37.25 -10.52
CA ARG A 60 -11.46 37.54 -9.15
C ARG A 60 -9.95 37.72 -9.08
N LEU A 61 -9.19 36.91 -9.83
CA LEU A 61 -7.74 37.03 -9.95
C LEU A 61 -7.31 38.31 -10.66
N ASP A 62 -8.01 38.71 -11.73
CA ASP A 62 -7.76 39.99 -12.41
C ASP A 62 -8.05 41.20 -11.50
N SER A 63 -9.10 41.11 -10.67
CA SER A 63 -9.42 42.14 -9.66
C SER A 63 -8.39 42.20 -8.53
N LEU A 64 -7.84 41.07 -8.10
CA LEU A 64 -6.80 41.03 -7.07
C LEU A 64 -5.46 41.55 -7.64
N SER A 65 -5.16 41.24 -8.90
CA SER A 65 -3.97 41.71 -9.60
C SER A 65 -3.98 43.22 -9.83
N SER A 66 -5.13 43.82 -10.16
CA SER A 66 -5.25 45.27 -10.30
C SER A 66 -5.05 46.01 -8.97
N GLN A 67 -5.56 45.46 -7.86
CA GLN A 67 -5.34 45.99 -6.51
C GLN A 67 -3.88 45.91 -6.08
N ILE A 68 -3.18 44.82 -6.40
CA ILE A 68 -1.75 44.66 -6.11
C ILE A 68 -0.88 45.60 -6.96
N GLN A 69 -1.25 45.84 -8.23
CA GLN A 69 -0.55 46.81 -9.08
C GLN A 69 -0.72 48.26 -8.60
N GLN A 70 -1.87 48.59 -8.03
CA GLN A 70 -2.11 49.91 -7.44
C GLN A 70 -1.24 50.11 -6.19
N LEU A 71 -1.16 49.11 -5.31
CA LEU A 71 -0.31 49.11 -4.12
C LEU A 71 1.21 49.11 -4.45
N ALA A 72 1.62 48.46 -5.55
CA ALA A 72 3.02 48.44 -6.00
C ALA A 72 3.46 49.77 -6.62
N ARG A 73 2.55 50.50 -7.30
CA ARG A 73 2.82 51.86 -7.82
C ARG A 73 2.95 52.89 -6.70
N GLU A 74 2.22 52.72 -5.60
CA GLU A 74 2.30 53.61 -4.42
C GLU A 74 3.59 53.44 -3.60
N ARG A 75 4.39 52.38 -3.84
CA ARG A 75 5.63 52.06 -3.08
C ARG A 75 6.91 52.01 -3.92
N GLU A 76 6.87 52.44 -5.19
CA GLU A 76 8.03 52.53 -6.11
C GLU A 76 8.93 51.27 -6.19
N GLU A 77 8.37 50.05 -6.24
CA GLU A 77 9.13 48.81 -6.49
C GLU A 77 8.90 48.25 -7.92
N PRO A 78 9.77 48.55 -8.89
CA PRO A 78 9.56 48.18 -10.30
C PRO A 78 9.74 46.68 -10.62
N ASP A 79 10.54 45.94 -9.84
CA ASP A 79 10.79 44.51 -10.09
C ASP A 79 9.56 43.63 -9.81
N LEU A 80 8.77 43.98 -8.79
CA LEU A 80 7.54 43.25 -8.47
C LEU A 80 6.47 43.41 -9.56
N VAL A 81 6.39 44.60 -10.17
CA VAL A 81 5.48 44.88 -11.28
C VAL A 81 5.84 44.06 -12.51
N HIS A 82 7.13 43.89 -12.80
CA HIS A 82 7.57 43.11 -13.97
C HIS A 82 7.35 41.60 -13.79
N ILE A 83 7.63 41.06 -12.59
CA ILE A 83 7.35 39.66 -12.25
C ILE A 83 5.85 39.36 -12.33
N LEU A 84 4.99 40.26 -11.81
CA LEU A 84 3.54 40.11 -11.88
C LEU A 84 3.01 40.18 -13.33
N GLN A 85 3.63 40.99 -14.19
CA GLN A 85 3.26 41.05 -15.61
C GLN A 85 3.64 39.77 -16.36
N ASN A 86 4.83 39.21 -16.09
CA ASN A 86 5.24 37.93 -16.67
C ASN A 86 4.35 36.79 -16.18
N PHE A 87 4.05 36.75 -14.87
CA PHE A 87 3.14 35.76 -14.30
C PHE A 87 1.73 35.86 -14.91
N ARG A 88 1.21 37.07 -15.12
CA ARG A 88 -0.08 37.30 -15.80
C ARG A 88 -0.08 36.78 -17.24
N LYS A 89 1.03 36.98 -17.97
CA LYS A 89 1.18 36.52 -19.35
C LYS A 89 1.24 34.99 -19.40
N ASP A 90 2.01 34.37 -18.51
CA ASP A 90 2.16 32.91 -18.45
C ASP A 90 0.86 32.22 -18.02
N HIS A 91 0.13 32.78 -17.05
CA HIS A 91 -1.17 32.25 -16.65
C HIS A 91 -2.24 32.41 -17.73
N LYS A 92 -2.25 33.54 -18.46
CA LYS A 92 -3.19 33.74 -19.57
C LYS A 92 -2.91 32.78 -20.72
N ASN A 93 -1.63 32.52 -21.00
CA ASN A 93 -1.21 31.53 -21.99
C ASN A 93 -1.60 30.10 -21.55
N LEU A 94 -1.45 29.77 -20.27
CA LEU A 94 -1.84 28.47 -19.70
C LEU A 94 -3.35 28.26 -19.76
N LEU A 95 -4.14 29.27 -19.39
CA LEU A 95 -5.61 29.22 -19.48
C LEU A 95 -6.09 29.09 -20.92
N GLN A 96 -5.48 29.81 -21.86
CA GLN A 96 -5.79 29.66 -23.29
C GLN A 96 -5.39 28.30 -23.83
N ALA A 97 -4.26 27.72 -23.38
CA ALA A 97 -3.85 26.38 -23.74
C ALA A 97 -4.84 25.32 -23.19
N MET A 98 -5.28 25.47 -21.93
CA MET A 98 -6.28 24.61 -21.33
C MET A 98 -7.65 24.72 -22.00
N GLU A 99 -8.10 25.93 -22.35
CA GLU A 99 -9.36 26.12 -23.10
C GLU A 99 -9.27 25.47 -24.49
N LYS A 100 -8.12 25.57 -25.16
CA LYS A 100 -7.89 24.96 -26.48
C LYS A 100 -7.84 23.43 -26.41
N GLU A 101 -7.21 22.87 -25.37
CA GLU A 101 -7.21 21.43 -25.06
C GLU A 101 -8.61 20.94 -24.73
N LEU A 102 -9.39 21.67 -23.91
CA LEU A 102 -10.79 21.34 -23.60
C LEU A 102 -11.68 21.36 -24.84
N LEU A 103 -11.51 22.35 -25.72
CA LEU A 103 -12.24 22.41 -26.99
C LEU A 103 -11.83 21.26 -27.92
N HIS A 104 -10.54 20.94 -27.97
CA HIS A 104 -10.02 19.85 -28.78
C HIS A 104 -10.52 18.49 -28.29
N MET A 105 -10.52 18.26 -26.97
CA MET A 105 -11.09 17.06 -26.35
C MET A 105 -12.61 16.97 -26.56
N SER A 106 -13.35 18.07 -26.46
CA SER A 106 -14.79 18.13 -26.76
C SER A 106 -15.07 17.72 -28.20
N GLN A 107 -14.34 18.29 -29.17
CA GLN A 107 -14.50 17.96 -30.58
C GLN A 107 -14.11 16.51 -30.90
N LYS A 108 -13.10 15.98 -30.22
CA LYS A 108 -12.65 14.59 -30.36
C LYS A 108 -13.67 13.62 -29.74
N LEU A 109 -14.33 14.02 -28.65
CA LEU A 109 -15.42 13.28 -28.02
C LEU A 109 -16.66 13.24 -28.92
N ASP A 110 -17.02 14.36 -29.55
CA ASP A 110 -18.12 14.42 -30.51
C ASP A 110 -17.85 13.58 -31.78
N GLN A 111 -16.61 13.57 -32.28
CA GLN A 111 -16.21 12.72 -33.41
C GLN A 111 -16.17 11.23 -33.06
N LEU A 112 -15.86 10.88 -31.81
CA LEU A 112 -15.91 9.50 -31.31
C LEU A 112 -17.36 9.03 -31.14
N LEU A 113 -18.24 9.90 -30.61
CA LEU A 113 -19.67 9.63 -30.46
C LEU A 113 -20.38 9.39 -31.81
N GLN A 114 -19.97 10.08 -32.88
CA GLN A 114 -20.53 9.91 -34.23
C GLN A 114 -20.03 8.66 -34.98
N ARG A 115 -18.97 7.99 -34.52
CA ARG A 115 -18.35 6.85 -35.22
C ARG A 115 -18.57 5.48 -34.56
N THR A 116 -19.30 5.42 -33.45
CA THR A 116 -19.65 4.14 -32.80
C THR A 116 -20.93 3.58 -33.42
N PRO A 117 -20.90 2.40 -34.07
CA PRO A 117 -22.14 1.65 -34.32
C PRO A 117 -22.75 1.31 -32.96
N ALA A 118 -24.08 1.39 -32.86
CA ALA A 118 -24.81 0.96 -31.67
C ALA A 118 -24.32 -0.44 -31.24
N PRO A 119 -24.03 -0.67 -29.94
CA PRO A 119 -23.72 -2.00 -29.46
C PRO A 119 -24.87 -2.94 -29.82
N LEU A 120 -24.53 -4.13 -30.32
CA LEU A 120 -25.47 -5.23 -30.50
C LEU A 120 -26.31 -5.37 -29.24
N ALA A 121 -27.63 -5.27 -29.39
CA ALA A 121 -28.60 -5.41 -28.34
C ALA A 121 -28.41 -6.75 -27.63
N HIS A 122 -27.82 -6.73 -26.43
CA HIS A 122 -28.10 -7.78 -25.46
C HIS A 122 -29.57 -7.62 -25.06
N GLU A 123 -30.31 -8.73 -25.16
CA GLU A 123 -31.75 -8.84 -24.96
C GLU A 123 -32.33 -7.75 -24.05
N HIS A 124 -32.94 -6.75 -24.68
CA HIS A 124 -33.80 -5.82 -23.98
C HIS A 124 -34.93 -6.62 -23.36
N ALA A 125 -34.87 -6.83 -22.04
CA ALA A 125 -36.08 -6.92 -21.26
C ALA A 125 -36.81 -5.59 -21.46
N SER A 126 -37.72 -5.57 -22.44
CA SER A 126 -38.54 -4.43 -22.79
C SER A 126 -39.15 -3.86 -21.51
N HIS A 127 -39.03 -2.55 -21.28
CA HIS A 127 -39.79 -1.80 -20.26
C HIS A 127 -41.30 -1.77 -20.60
N ARG A 128 -41.89 -2.86 -21.08
CA ARG A 128 -43.33 -3.04 -21.26
C ARG A 128 -43.90 -3.50 -19.92
N GLY A 129 -44.26 -2.54 -19.06
CA GLY A 129 -45.03 -2.85 -17.85
C GLY A 129 -44.89 -1.87 -16.68
N LEU A 130 -44.03 -0.85 -16.75
CA LEU A 130 -43.97 0.15 -15.67
C LEU A 130 -45.24 1.02 -15.71
N PRO A 131 -45.94 1.22 -14.57
CA PRO A 131 -47.09 2.11 -14.51
C PRO A 131 -46.71 3.53 -14.97
N ARG A 132 -47.66 4.25 -15.57
CA ARG A 132 -47.44 5.63 -16.06
C ARG A 132 -47.06 6.62 -14.95
N ALA A 133 -47.25 6.26 -13.67
CA ALA A 133 -46.83 7.01 -12.50
C ALA A 133 -46.39 6.04 -11.39
N CYS A 134 -45.17 6.21 -10.88
CA CYS A 134 -44.69 5.52 -9.68
C CYS A 134 -44.57 6.56 -8.57
N GLU A 135 -45.08 6.23 -7.39
CA GLU A 135 -44.93 7.04 -6.19
C GLU A 135 -43.73 6.54 -5.39
N VAL A 136 -43.05 7.47 -4.71
CA VAL A 136 -41.90 7.12 -3.86
C VAL A 136 -42.44 6.45 -2.60
N PRO A 137 -42.03 5.21 -2.29
CA PRO A 137 -42.55 4.50 -1.14
C PRO A 137 -42.04 5.14 0.16
N ASP A 138 -42.93 5.23 1.14
CA ASP A 138 -42.60 5.56 2.53
C ASP A 138 -42.55 4.25 3.33
N ASP A 139 -41.39 3.58 3.23
CA ASP A 139 -41.14 2.28 3.86
C ASP A 139 -40.03 2.42 4.90
N PRO A 140 -40.30 2.18 6.20
CA PRO A 140 -39.30 2.21 7.24
C PRO A 140 -38.12 1.25 7.02
N GLU A 141 -38.31 0.12 6.33
CA GLU A 141 -37.23 -0.81 5.99
C GLU A 141 -36.28 -0.23 4.93
N PHE A 142 -36.77 0.69 4.10
CA PHE A 142 -36.02 1.38 3.05
C PHE A 142 -35.98 2.89 3.32
N SER A 143 -35.58 3.28 4.54
CA SER A 143 -35.60 4.67 5.01
C SER A 143 -34.75 5.64 4.17
N LEU A 144 -33.81 5.14 3.36
CA LEU A 144 -32.97 5.93 2.46
C LEU A 144 -33.58 6.10 1.05
N CYS A 145 -34.66 5.39 0.71
CA CYS A 145 -35.23 5.37 -0.63
C CYS A 145 -35.60 6.78 -1.11
N ALA A 146 -36.38 7.52 -0.31
CA ALA A 146 -36.86 8.85 -0.69
C ALA A 146 -35.70 9.83 -0.95
N GLY A 147 -34.73 9.90 -0.04
CA GLY A 147 -33.55 10.75 -0.20
C GLY A 147 -32.69 10.35 -1.40
N LYS A 148 -32.55 9.06 -1.68
CA LYS A 148 -31.83 8.56 -2.86
C LYS A 148 -32.55 8.88 -4.18
N VAL A 149 -33.88 8.81 -4.21
CA VAL A 149 -34.68 9.24 -5.36
C VAL A 149 -34.50 10.74 -5.62
N GLU A 150 -34.55 11.57 -4.58
CA GLU A 150 -34.32 13.01 -4.71
C GLU A 150 -32.91 13.33 -5.21
N PHE A 151 -31.90 12.64 -4.66
CA PHE A 151 -30.52 12.75 -5.12
C PHE A 151 -30.42 12.43 -6.61
N LEU A 152 -30.87 11.25 -7.04
CA LEU A 152 -30.75 10.85 -8.44
C LEU A 152 -31.61 11.73 -9.36
N ARG A 153 -32.76 12.25 -8.91
CA ARG A 153 -33.55 13.19 -9.70
C ARG A 153 -32.73 14.43 -10.07
N ALA A 154 -31.88 14.91 -9.17
CA ALA A 154 -30.99 16.05 -9.41
C ALA A 154 -29.67 15.66 -10.10
N SER A 155 -29.17 14.43 -9.89
CA SER A 155 -27.79 14.07 -10.21
C SER A 155 -27.61 12.91 -11.19
N TRP A 156 -28.65 12.23 -11.68
CA TRP A 156 -28.48 11.02 -12.52
C TRP A 156 -27.68 11.26 -13.81
N ARG A 157 -27.55 12.52 -14.27
CA ARG A 157 -26.72 12.88 -15.44
C ARG A 157 -25.25 13.13 -15.10
N SER A 158 -24.87 13.12 -13.83
CA SER A 158 -23.49 13.35 -13.39
C SER A 158 -22.57 12.19 -13.74
N ASP A 159 -23.13 11.00 -13.95
CA ASP A 159 -22.40 9.80 -14.34
C ASP A 159 -23.17 9.04 -15.42
N ALA A 160 -22.49 8.68 -16.52
CA ALA A 160 -23.07 7.93 -17.62
C ALA A 160 -23.60 6.55 -17.20
N CYS A 161 -23.13 6.04 -16.06
CA CYS A 161 -23.54 4.74 -15.53
C CYS A 161 -25.06 4.64 -15.26
N TYR A 162 -25.70 5.72 -14.80
CA TYR A 162 -27.13 5.70 -14.48
C TYR A 162 -27.97 5.53 -15.75
N ALA A 163 -27.65 6.30 -16.80
CA ALA A 163 -28.29 6.19 -18.10
C ALA A 163 -28.06 4.80 -18.71
N PHE A 164 -26.85 4.25 -18.56
CA PHE A 164 -26.53 2.89 -18.98
C PHE A 164 -27.43 1.84 -18.29
N TYR A 165 -27.77 2.03 -17.02
CA TYR A 165 -28.72 1.17 -16.30
C TYR A 165 -30.20 1.47 -16.57
N GLY A 166 -30.52 2.38 -17.50
CA GLY A 166 -31.89 2.70 -17.91
C GLY A 166 -32.55 3.82 -17.12
N VAL A 167 -31.79 4.61 -16.34
CA VAL A 167 -32.31 5.82 -15.70
C VAL A 167 -32.54 6.89 -16.76
N ASP A 168 -33.79 7.35 -16.87
CA ASP A 168 -34.22 8.39 -17.82
C ASP A 168 -34.68 9.70 -17.13
N GLY A 169 -34.65 9.72 -15.79
CA GLY A 169 -35.10 10.83 -14.97
C GLY A 169 -36.56 10.75 -14.50
N SER A 170 -37.34 9.78 -14.99
CA SER A 170 -38.69 9.50 -14.46
C SER A 170 -38.62 8.84 -13.09
N THR A 171 -39.58 9.11 -12.19
CA THR A 171 -39.62 8.48 -10.86
C THR A 171 -39.60 6.95 -10.94
N CYS A 172 -40.25 6.35 -11.94
CA CYS A 172 -40.24 4.91 -12.14
C CYS A 172 -38.84 4.34 -12.48
N SER A 173 -38.06 5.01 -13.33
CA SER A 173 -36.71 4.52 -13.67
C SER A 173 -35.75 4.68 -12.49
N LEU A 174 -35.90 5.75 -11.69
CA LEU A 174 -35.14 5.95 -10.46
C LEU A 174 -35.44 4.87 -9.42
N LEU A 175 -36.72 4.55 -9.18
CA LEU A 175 -37.13 3.49 -8.26
C LEU A 175 -36.69 2.11 -8.75
N ALA A 176 -36.79 1.84 -10.05
CA ALA A 176 -36.30 0.58 -10.63
C ALA A 176 -34.79 0.42 -10.41
N TYR A 177 -34.00 1.48 -10.66
CA TYR A 177 -32.57 1.46 -10.40
C TYR A 177 -32.25 1.26 -8.92
N LEU A 178 -32.85 2.06 -8.03
CA LEU A 178 -32.54 2.00 -6.60
C LEU A 178 -33.00 0.70 -5.94
N SER A 179 -34.00 0.02 -6.50
CA SER A 179 -34.45 -1.29 -5.99
C SER A 179 -33.66 -2.47 -6.58
N GLU A 180 -33.45 -2.49 -7.90
CA GLU A 180 -32.85 -3.65 -8.58
C GLU A 180 -31.33 -3.56 -8.71
N ARG A 181 -30.79 -2.36 -8.56
CA ARG A 181 -29.35 -2.10 -8.57
C ARG A 181 -28.90 -1.79 -7.17
N GLU A 182 -29.23 -0.66 -6.55
CA GLU A 182 -28.56 -0.29 -5.29
C GLU A 182 -29.17 -0.84 -3.98
N ASP A 183 -30.32 -1.52 -4.03
CA ASP A 183 -31.05 -2.04 -2.85
C ASP A 183 -31.42 -0.97 -1.80
N PHE A 184 -31.65 0.28 -2.25
CA PHE A 184 -32.12 1.39 -1.42
C PHE A 184 -33.64 1.57 -1.44
N CYS A 185 -34.36 0.90 -2.33
CA CYS A 185 -35.82 0.99 -2.45
C CYS A 185 -36.45 -0.41 -2.56
N PRO A 186 -37.73 -0.59 -2.15
CA PRO A 186 -38.43 -1.85 -2.30
C PRO A 186 -38.63 -2.23 -3.79
N PRO A 187 -38.64 -3.53 -4.13
CA PRO A 187 -38.90 -3.99 -5.50
C PRO A 187 -40.25 -3.50 -6.04
N LEU A 188 -40.29 -3.13 -7.32
CA LEU A 188 -41.51 -2.69 -7.98
C LEU A 188 -42.52 -3.84 -8.17
N PRO A 189 -43.85 -3.59 -8.12
CA PRO A 189 -44.88 -4.62 -8.29
C PRO A 189 -44.70 -5.42 -9.59
N GLY A 190 -44.75 -6.75 -9.48
CA GLY A 190 -44.59 -7.68 -10.60
C GLY A 190 -43.13 -8.02 -10.96
N ARG A 191 -42.15 -7.50 -10.22
CA ARG A 191 -40.74 -7.89 -10.33
C ARG A 191 -40.34 -8.75 -9.13
N ASN A 192 -39.89 -9.98 -9.39
CA ASN A 192 -39.44 -10.89 -8.34
C ASN A 192 -38.02 -10.55 -7.89
N ARG A 193 -37.81 -10.54 -6.58
CA ARG A 193 -36.55 -10.28 -5.90
C ARG A 193 -35.57 -11.44 -6.13
N THR A 194 -34.75 -11.38 -7.17
CA THR A 194 -33.46 -12.07 -7.18
C THR A 194 -32.45 -11.23 -6.40
N THR A 195 -31.56 -11.86 -5.64
CA THR A 195 -30.40 -11.19 -5.02
C THR A 195 -29.70 -10.31 -6.06
N LEU A 196 -29.25 -9.11 -5.66
CA LEU A 196 -28.56 -8.18 -6.56
C LEU A 196 -27.50 -8.94 -7.39
N PRO A 197 -27.34 -8.62 -8.69
CA PRO A 197 -26.47 -9.39 -9.57
C PRO A 197 -25.07 -9.57 -9.00
N TRP A 198 -24.48 -8.53 -8.41
CA TRP A 198 -23.15 -8.59 -7.80
C TRP A 198 -23.13 -9.11 -6.34
N HIS A 199 -24.24 -9.55 -5.78
CA HIS A 199 -24.27 -10.31 -4.51
C HIS A 199 -24.21 -11.82 -4.72
N GLN A 200 -24.36 -12.30 -5.96
CA GLN A 200 -24.32 -13.72 -6.25
C GLN A 200 -22.88 -14.25 -6.16
N GLN A 201 -22.72 -15.35 -5.43
CA GLN A 201 -21.45 -16.07 -5.42
C GLN A 201 -21.26 -16.76 -6.78
N PRO A 202 -20.05 -16.72 -7.37
CA PRO A 202 -19.80 -17.44 -8.61
C PRO A 202 -19.99 -18.95 -8.39
N SER A 203 -21.00 -19.54 -9.03
CA SER A 203 -21.19 -21.00 -9.09
C SER A 203 -20.28 -21.56 -10.18
N GLY A 204 -19.13 -22.13 -9.79
CA GLY A 204 -18.22 -22.81 -10.69
C GLY A 204 -17.93 -24.24 -10.23
N PRO A 205 -17.52 -25.14 -11.15
CA PRO A 205 -17.04 -26.46 -10.77
C PRO A 205 -15.89 -26.32 -9.76
N LYS A 206 -15.96 -27.10 -8.68
CA LYS A 206 -14.91 -27.14 -7.65
C LYS A 206 -13.76 -28.01 -8.17
N GLU A 207 -12.91 -27.42 -9.01
CA GLU A 207 -11.65 -28.05 -9.40
C GLU A 207 -10.66 -28.04 -8.22
N GLU A 208 -9.84 -29.06 -8.13
CA GLU A 208 -8.73 -29.14 -7.17
C GLU A 208 -7.50 -28.39 -7.73
N ALA A 209 -6.79 -27.68 -6.85
CA ALA A 209 -5.54 -27.04 -7.22
C ALA A 209 -4.43 -28.10 -7.30
N MET A 210 -3.79 -28.21 -8.47
CA MET A 210 -2.68 -29.15 -8.68
C MET A 210 -1.35 -28.40 -8.78
N ILE A 211 -0.35 -28.89 -8.05
CA ILE A 211 0.99 -28.32 -8.07
C ILE A 211 1.56 -28.31 -9.50
N GLN A 212 1.95 -27.13 -9.97
CA GLN A 212 2.59 -26.90 -11.26
C GLN A 212 4.11 -26.92 -11.11
N THR A 213 4.79 -27.56 -12.06
CA THR A 213 6.26 -27.61 -12.13
C THR A 213 6.81 -26.96 -13.40
N ASP A 214 5.95 -26.63 -14.37
CA ASP A 214 6.30 -25.91 -15.59
C ASP A 214 5.70 -24.50 -15.55
N LEU A 215 6.56 -23.49 -15.43
CA LEU A 215 6.18 -22.09 -15.33
C LEU A 215 6.00 -21.40 -16.70
N ARG A 216 6.23 -22.09 -17.83
CA ARG A 216 6.05 -21.50 -19.17
C ARG A 216 4.69 -20.81 -19.37
N PRO A 217 3.54 -21.40 -18.92
CA PRO A 217 2.24 -20.74 -19.07
C PRO A 217 2.13 -19.43 -18.28
N LEU A 218 2.86 -19.28 -17.17
CA LEU A 218 2.89 -18.02 -16.41
C LEU A 218 3.58 -16.91 -17.21
N TYR A 219 4.67 -17.22 -17.93
CA TYR A 219 5.39 -16.24 -18.74
C TYR A 219 4.54 -15.77 -19.92
N GLU A 220 3.80 -16.70 -20.53
CA GLU A 220 2.86 -16.42 -21.61
C GLU A 220 1.71 -15.52 -21.12
N LEU A 221 1.18 -15.78 -19.91
CA LEU A 221 0.17 -14.94 -19.27
C LEU A 221 0.65 -13.51 -19.05
N MET A 222 1.90 -13.32 -18.61
CA MET A 222 2.49 -11.99 -18.41
C MET A 222 2.84 -11.29 -19.73
N GLY A 223 3.07 -12.06 -20.80
CA GLY A 223 3.35 -11.56 -22.16
C GLY A 223 4.77 -11.01 -22.35
N SER A 224 5.20 -10.88 -23.61
CA SER A 224 6.55 -10.40 -23.99
C SER A 224 6.63 -8.90 -24.30
N GLY A 225 5.49 -8.26 -24.62
CA GLY A 225 5.41 -6.86 -25.07
C GLY A 225 5.05 -5.83 -24.00
N GLN A 226 5.17 -6.16 -22.71
CA GLN A 226 4.79 -5.27 -21.61
C GLN A 226 5.97 -4.43 -21.09
N SER A 227 5.66 -3.45 -20.24
CA SER A 227 6.58 -2.42 -19.70
C SER A 227 7.90 -3.00 -19.12
N PRO A 228 8.97 -2.18 -18.95
CA PRO A 228 10.23 -2.61 -18.33
C PRO A 228 10.05 -3.36 -16.99
N ALA A 229 9.05 -2.95 -16.18
CA ALA A 229 8.71 -3.61 -14.93
C ALA A 229 8.25 -5.07 -15.12
N VAL A 230 7.38 -5.33 -16.11
CA VAL A 230 6.87 -6.69 -16.38
C VAL A 230 7.96 -7.56 -16.98
N ARG A 231 8.83 -6.99 -17.83
CA ARG A 231 10.03 -7.70 -18.32
C ARG A 231 10.96 -8.11 -17.20
N PHE A 232 11.19 -7.23 -16.21
CA PHE A 232 11.97 -7.56 -15.01
C PHE A 232 11.35 -8.73 -14.24
N MET A 233 10.05 -8.64 -13.92
CA MET A 233 9.35 -9.70 -13.17
C MET A 233 9.42 -11.04 -13.90
N ARG A 234 9.14 -11.04 -15.22
CA ARG A 234 9.23 -12.25 -16.04
C ARG A 234 10.64 -12.84 -16.05
N SER A 235 11.66 -12.02 -16.33
CA SER A 235 13.06 -12.47 -16.37
C SER A 235 13.50 -13.06 -15.03
N ARG A 236 13.03 -12.50 -13.92
CA ARG A 236 13.28 -13.03 -12.58
C ARG A 236 12.65 -14.41 -12.38
N ILE A 237 11.37 -14.58 -12.73
CA ILE A 237 10.68 -15.87 -12.55
C ILE A 237 11.35 -16.93 -13.44
N GLU A 238 11.69 -16.58 -14.69
CA GLU A 238 12.46 -17.44 -15.60
C GLU A 238 13.81 -17.85 -14.99
N GLY A 239 14.56 -16.90 -14.41
CA GLY A 239 15.84 -17.17 -13.76
C GLY A 239 15.75 -18.09 -12.53
N LEU A 240 14.61 -18.09 -11.83
CA LEU A 240 14.35 -18.92 -10.65
C LEU A 240 13.55 -20.20 -10.94
N ALA A 241 13.18 -20.45 -12.20
CA ALA A 241 12.22 -21.49 -12.59
C ALA A 241 12.58 -22.88 -12.03
N ALA A 242 13.83 -23.31 -12.16
CA ALA A 242 14.26 -24.62 -11.67
C ALA A 242 14.10 -24.78 -10.15
N ARG A 243 14.39 -23.72 -9.38
CA ARG A 243 14.26 -23.73 -7.91
C ARG A 243 12.79 -23.77 -7.49
N TRP A 244 11.97 -22.99 -8.19
CA TRP A 244 10.53 -23.00 -8.02
C TRP A 244 9.92 -24.37 -8.30
N SER A 245 10.33 -25.06 -9.38
CA SER A 245 9.86 -26.41 -9.69
C SER A 245 10.23 -27.43 -8.61
N VAL A 246 11.48 -27.38 -8.09
CA VAL A 246 11.93 -28.25 -7.00
C VAL A 246 11.13 -27.98 -5.71
N ALA A 247 10.96 -26.71 -5.36
CA ALA A 247 10.15 -26.32 -4.19
C ALA A 247 8.70 -26.76 -4.34
N GLY A 248 8.13 -26.68 -5.55
CA GLY A 248 6.80 -27.19 -5.86
C GLY A 248 6.68 -28.69 -5.61
N GLU A 249 7.61 -29.51 -6.10
CA GLU A 249 7.60 -30.96 -5.82
C GLU A 249 7.75 -31.28 -4.32
N ASN A 250 8.61 -30.55 -3.60
CA ASN A 250 8.72 -30.69 -2.15
C ASN A 250 7.37 -30.36 -1.48
N MET A 251 6.70 -29.28 -1.90
CA MET A 251 5.39 -28.92 -1.40
C MET A 251 4.33 -29.98 -1.71
N ARG A 252 4.33 -30.56 -2.91
CA ARG A 252 3.44 -31.68 -3.27
C ARG A 252 3.53 -32.79 -2.23
N SER A 253 4.74 -33.17 -1.82
CA SER A 253 4.94 -34.20 -0.79
C SER A 253 4.39 -33.82 0.58
N LYS A 254 4.48 -32.54 0.98
CA LYS A 254 3.99 -32.02 2.27
C LYS A 254 2.46 -31.92 2.34
N VAL A 255 1.81 -31.58 1.23
CA VAL A 255 0.36 -31.30 1.20
C VAL A 255 -0.46 -32.38 0.49
N SER A 256 0.14 -33.56 0.22
CA SER A 256 -0.47 -34.66 -0.56
C SER A 256 -1.84 -35.14 -0.04
N HIS A 257 -2.20 -34.85 1.22
CA HIS A 257 -3.47 -35.25 1.82
C HIS A 257 -4.55 -34.15 1.81
N ARG A 258 -4.24 -32.95 1.30
CA ARG A 258 -5.12 -31.78 1.28
C ARG A 258 -4.98 -31.04 -0.05
N ALA A 259 -5.83 -31.36 -1.02
CA ALA A 259 -5.92 -30.59 -2.25
C ALA A 259 -6.89 -29.40 -2.04
N PRO A 260 -6.40 -28.15 -1.89
CA PRO A 260 -7.28 -27.01 -1.77
C PRO A 260 -8.05 -26.81 -3.07
N ARG A 261 -9.21 -26.15 -2.98
CA ARG A 261 -9.96 -25.74 -4.17
C ARG A 261 -9.09 -24.83 -5.04
N ARG A 262 -9.12 -25.03 -6.35
CA ARG A 262 -8.52 -24.14 -7.33
C ARG A 262 -9.24 -22.79 -7.32
N LEU A 263 -8.53 -21.75 -6.90
CA LEU A 263 -9.03 -20.38 -6.90
C LEU A 263 -8.76 -19.67 -8.22
N ARG A 264 -9.67 -18.75 -8.58
CA ARG A 264 -9.45 -17.73 -9.62
C ARG A 264 -8.90 -16.47 -8.98
N VAL A 265 -7.68 -16.08 -9.34
CA VAL A 265 -6.95 -15.00 -8.69
C VAL A 265 -6.62 -13.90 -9.70
N LEU A 266 -7.03 -12.67 -9.40
CA LEU A 266 -6.60 -11.49 -10.14
C LEU A 266 -5.33 -10.92 -9.51
N LEU A 267 -4.31 -10.75 -10.33
CA LEU A 267 -3.07 -10.04 -10.00
C LEU A 267 -3.10 -8.69 -10.71
N TYR A 268 -3.23 -7.61 -9.93
CA TYR A 268 -3.30 -6.25 -10.44
C TYR A 268 -2.33 -5.31 -9.70
N PRO A 269 -1.07 -5.19 -10.17
CA PRO A 269 -0.12 -4.18 -9.69
C PRO A 269 -0.57 -2.78 -10.15
N GLY A 270 -1.36 -2.10 -9.33
CA GLY A 270 -1.93 -0.80 -9.67
C GLY A 270 -0.87 0.29 -9.84
N ILE A 271 0.27 0.17 -9.15
CA ILE A 271 1.43 1.06 -9.32
C ILE A 271 1.96 1.06 -10.76
N LEU A 272 1.77 -0.04 -11.50
CA LEU A 272 2.22 -0.18 -12.88
C LEU A 272 1.19 0.28 -13.92
N ALA A 273 0.03 0.78 -13.49
CA ALA A 273 -1.04 1.20 -14.38
C ALA A 273 -0.96 2.69 -14.74
N GLY A 274 -1.29 3.04 -15.99
CA GLY A 274 -1.43 4.42 -16.46
C GLY A 274 -0.12 5.23 -16.37
N GLY A 275 -0.25 6.55 -16.12
CA GLY A 275 0.89 7.48 -16.02
C GLY A 275 1.82 7.18 -14.85
N THR A 276 1.29 6.67 -13.72
CA THR A 276 2.10 6.23 -12.59
C THR A 276 3.03 5.09 -12.99
N GLY A 277 2.53 4.12 -13.77
CA GLY A 277 3.34 3.02 -14.29
C GLY A 277 4.45 3.46 -15.24
N GLN A 278 4.22 4.49 -16.05
CA GLN A 278 5.24 5.09 -16.91
C GLN A 278 6.35 5.72 -16.07
N HIS A 279 5.99 6.54 -15.08
CA HIS A 279 6.97 7.15 -14.19
C HIS A 279 7.77 6.09 -13.40
N PHE A 280 7.09 5.03 -12.94
CA PHE A 280 7.76 3.90 -12.29
C PHE A 280 8.77 3.23 -13.21
N ALA A 281 8.39 2.98 -14.48
CA ALA A 281 9.30 2.42 -15.47
C ALA A 281 10.52 3.31 -15.73
N ASP A 282 10.34 4.63 -15.83
CA ASP A 282 11.45 5.58 -16.00
C ASP A 282 12.43 5.55 -14.82
N MET A 283 11.91 5.38 -13.60
CA MET A 283 12.76 5.22 -12.42
C MET A 283 13.59 3.94 -12.47
N LEU A 284 13.04 2.82 -12.95
CA LEU A 284 13.75 1.54 -13.03
C LEU A 284 15.04 1.64 -13.86
N GLU A 285 14.98 2.35 -14.99
CA GLU A 285 16.13 2.56 -15.89
C GLU A 285 17.26 3.39 -15.22
N ARG A 286 16.96 4.09 -14.12
CA ARG A 286 17.90 4.92 -13.36
C ARG A 286 18.24 4.35 -11.98
N GLY A 287 18.03 3.04 -11.78
CA GLY A 287 18.31 2.38 -10.50
C GLY A 287 17.24 2.63 -9.44
N GLY A 288 16.00 2.82 -9.89
CA GLY A 288 14.80 2.98 -9.07
C GLY A 288 14.45 1.74 -8.22
N PRO A 289 13.34 1.82 -7.47
CA PRO A 289 12.93 0.77 -6.56
C PRO A 289 12.57 -0.52 -7.31
N LEU A 290 13.17 -1.64 -6.88
CA LEU A 290 12.94 -2.97 -7.45
C LEU A 290 12.27 -3.94 -6.47
N GLY A 291 12.17 -3.56 -5.19
CA GLY A 291 11.69 -4.46 -4.13
C GLY A 291 10.25 -4.92 -4.36
N GLU A 292 9.37 -4.00 -4.72
CA GLU A 292 7.97 -4.28 -5.03
C GLU A 292 7.83 -5.23 -6.22
N LEU A 293 8.67 -5.07 -7.26
CA LEU A 293 8.65 -5.97 -8.42
C LEU A 293 9.12 -7.38 -8.07
N VAL A 294 10.13 -7.50 -7.20
CA VAL A 294 10.58 -8.78 -6.67
C VAL A 294 9.44 -9.50 -5.95
N GLN A 295 8.73 -8.80 -5.06
CA GLN A 295 7.59 -9.36 -4.34
C GLN A 295 6.43 -9.74 -5.28
N TRP A 296 6.09 -8.90 -6.27
CA TRP A 296 5.06 -9.21 -7.26
C TRP A 296 5.40 -10.44 -8.11
N ALA A 297 6.64 -10.55 -8.57
CA ALA A 297 7.12 -11.70 -9.33
C ALA A 297 6.99 -13.00 -8.53
N ASP A 298 7.48 -13.00 -7.29
CA ASP A 298 7.54 -14.19 -6.44
C ASP A 298 6.15 -14.59 -5.92
N THR A 299 5.26 -13.61 -5.68
CA THR A 299 3.84 -13.86 -5.38
C THR A 299 3.14 -14.53 -6.57
N SER A 300 3.39 -14.05 -7.78
CA SER A 300 2.83 -14.61 -9.01
C SER A 300 3.30 -16.06 -9.23
N ALA A 301 4.60 -16.31 -9.06
CA ALA A 301 5.18 -17.65 -9.16
C ALA A 301 4.61 -18.60 -8.11
N SER A 302 4.49 -18.15 -6.85
CA SER A 302 3.95 -18.96 -5.76
C SER A 302 2.52 -19.40 -6.03
N LEU A 303 1.63 -18.45 -6.36
CA LEU A 303 0.23 -18.74 -6.64
C LEU A 303 0.05 -19.69 -7.84
N PHE A 304 0.89 -19.53 -8.86
CA PHE A 304 0.87 -20.38 -10.05
C PHE A 304 1.32 -21.81 -9.72
N ILE A 305 2.44 -21.97 -9.01
CA ILE A 305 2.98 -23.27 -8.60
C ILE A 305 1.99 -24.02 -7.72
N LEU A 306 1.27 -23.31 -6.84
CA LEU A 306 0.22 -23.92 -6.01
C LEU A 306 -1.03 -24.35 -6.80
N GLY A 307 -1.09 -24.09 -8.11
CA GLY A 307 -2.12 -24.61 -9.00
C GLY A 307 -3.32 -23.70 -9.23
N HIS A 308 -3.26 -22.44 -8.80
CA HIS A 308 -4.37 -21.50 -8.95
C HIS A 308 -4.47 -20.94 -10.37
N ASN A 309 -5.68 -20.52 -10.75
CA ASN A 309 -5.95 -19.93 -12.06
C ASN A 309 -5.72 -18.42 -11.98
N LEU A 310 -4.67 -17.93 -12.62
CA LEU A 310 -4.24 -16.54 -12.52
C LEU A 310 -4.73 -15.72 -13.71
N THR A 311 -5.15 -14.50 -13.44
CA THR A 311 -5.31 -13.43 -14.42
C THR A 311 -4.38 -12.30 -14.04
N PHE A 312 -3.48 -11.91 -14.93
CA PHE A 312 -2.53 -10.83 -14.69
C PHE A 312 -2.85 -9.64 -15.60
N THR A 313 -2.90 -8.44 -15.03
CA THR A 313 -2.97 -7.22 -15.83
C THR A 313 -2.33 -6.05 -15.11
N ILE A 314 -1.76 -5.13 -15.87
CA ILE A 314 -1.33 -3.79 -15.42
C ILE A 314 -2.15 -2.69 -16.11
N SER A 315 -3.14 -3.06 -16.93
CA SER A 315 -3.97 -2.11 -17.68
C SER A 315 -5.23 -1.76 -16.88
N LYS A 316 -5.41 -0.48 -16.57
CA LYS A 316 -6.64 0.01 -15.93
C LYS A 316 -7.87 -0.29 -16.80
N THR A 317 -7.78 -0.14 -18.12
CA THR A 317 -8.89 -0.45 -19.03
C THR A 317 -9.26 -1.93 -19.00
N GLN A 318 -8.25 -2.82 -18.97
CA GLN A 318 -8.50 -4.25 -18.87
C GLN A 318 -9.08 -4.62 -17.50
N LEU A 319 -8.61 -4.01 -16.41
CA LEU A 319 -9.19 -4.16 -15.07
C LEU A 319 -10.70 -3.86 -15.10
N LEU A 320 -11.09 -2.71 -15.66
CA LEU A 320 -12.51 -2.31 -15.74
C LEU A 320 -13.36 -3.36 -16.45
N SER A 321 -12.85 -3.95 -17.54
CA SER A 321 -13.52 -5.04 -18.26
C SER A 321 -13.62 -6.32 -17.43
N LEU A 322 -12.53 -6.72 -16.76
CA LEU A 322 -12.45 -7.94 -15.96
C LEU A 322 -13.39 -7.91 -14.76
N ILE A 323 -13.50 -6.77 -14.06
CA ILE A 323 -14.41 -6.60 -12.93
C ILE A 323 -15.85 -6.31 -13.36
N GLY A 324 -16.09 -6.09 -14.65
CA GLY A 324 -17.40 -5.70 -15.18
C GLY A 324 -17.84 -4.34 -14.66
N ALA A 325 -16.96 -3.34 -14.66
CA ALA A 325 -17.30 -1.97 -14.27
C ALA A 325 -18.32 -1.37 -15.26
N ALA A 326 -19.31 -0.66 -14.73
CA ALA A 326 -20.22 0.15 -15.53
C ALA A 326 -19.46 1.33 -16.18
N PRO A 327 -19.90 1.85 -17.33
CA PRO A 327 -19.28 3.03 -17.93
C PRO A 327 -19.42 4.24 -17.00
N GLY A 328 -18.45 5.15 -17.03
CA GLY A 328 -18.49 6.40 -16.26
C GLY A 328 -17.47 6.45 -15.12
N MET A 329 -17.82 7.06 -13.99
CA MET A 329 -16.88 7.41 -12.91
C MET A 329 -17.04 6.54 -11.65
N GLY A 330 -17.68 5.39 -11.78
CA GLY A 330 -17.85 4.43 -10.68
C GLY A 330 -18.93 4.81 -9.68
N SER A 331 -19.87 5.69 -10.04
CA SER A 331 -21.03 5.98 -9.19
C SER A 331 -21.96 4.78 -9.04
N CYS A 332 -21.97 3.90 -10.05
CA CYS A 332 -22.82 2.71 -10.07
C CYS A 332 -22.05 1.43 -9.72
N PRO A 333 -22.74 0.43 -9.16
CA PRO A 333 -22.21 -0.91 -8.92
C PRO A 333 -21.79 -1.64 -10.22
N ILE A 334 -20.99 -2.69 -10.05
CA ILE A 334 -20.51 -3.54 -11.17
C ILE A 334 -21.65 -4.36 -11.80
N LEU A 335 -21.49 -4.70 -13.07
CA LEU A 335 -22.52 -5.32 -13.91
C LEU A 335 -22.88 -6.76 -13.50
N ARG A 336 -21.90 -7.49 -12.96
CA ARG A 336 -21.96 -8.93 -12.70
C ARG A 336 -21.13 -9.27 -11.46
N PRO A 337 -21.32 -10.44 -10.82
CA PRO A 337 -20.44 -10.90 -9.76
C PRO A 337 -18.97 -10.79 -10.14
N LEU A 338 -18.15 -10.40 -9.18
CA LEU A 338 -16.70 -10.40 -9.38
C LEU A 338 -16.26 -11.85 -9.70
N PRO A 339 -15.63 -12.10 -10.86
CA PRO A 339 -15.30 -13.46 -11.30
C PRO A 339 -14.05 -14.03 -10.61
N PHE A 340 -13.53 -13.35 -9.60
CA PHE A 340 -12.31 -13.72 -8.89
C PHE A 340 -12.64 -14.06 -7.44
N ASP A 341 -12.04 -15.15 -6.97
CA ASP A 341 -12.13 -15.58 -5.58
C ASP A 341 -11.21 -14.74 -4.69
N LEU A 342 -10.03 -14.34 -5.22
CA LEU A 342 -9.09 -13.41 -4.58
C LEU A 342 -8.59 -12.35 -5.56
N VAL A 343 -8.29 -11.16 -5.06
CA VAL A 343 -7.64 -10.09 -5.81
C VAL A 343 -6.40 -9.62 -5.03
N TYR A 344 -5.23 -9.85 -5.59
CA TYR A 344 -3.99 -9.28 -5.09
C TYR A 344 -3.73 -7.95 -5.80
N THR A 345 -3.57 -6.89 -5.02
CA THR A 345 -3.32 -5.54 -5.53
C THR A 345 -2.46 -4.73 -4.56
N ASP A 346 -2.24 -3.45 -4.87
CA ASP A 346 -1.55 -2.47 -4.02
C ASP A 346 -2.49 -1.29 -3.73
N TYR A 347 -2.03 -0.25 -3.04
CA TYR A 347 -2.86 0.93 -2.74
C TYR A 347 -3.39 1.65 -3.99
N HIS A 348 -2.59 1.72 -5.05
CA HIS A 348 -3.02 2.34 -6.30
C HIS A 348 -4.14 1.52 -6.94
N GLY A 349 -4.01 0.20 -6.90
CA GLY A 349 -5.02 -0.68 -7.45
C GLY A 349 -6.29 -0.73 -6.60
N LEU A 350 -6.19 -0.62 -5.28
CA LEU A 350 -7.34 -0.39 -4.40
C LEU A 350 -8.09 0.89 -4.77
N ALA A 351 -7.38 2.00 -5.00
CA ALA A 351 -8.00 3.25 -5.43
C ALA A 351 -8.71 3.10 -6.79
N HIS A 352 -8.12 2.35 -7.72
CA HIS A 352 -8.76 2.05 -9.00
C HIS A 352 -10.01 1.18 -8.85
N LEU A 353 -9.96 0.14 -8.00
CA LEU A 353 -11.10 -0.73 -7.72
C LEU A 353 -12.23 0.04 -7.03
N GLN A 354 -11.91 0.82 -5.98
CA GLN A 354 -12.90 1.64 -5.28
C GLN A 354 -13.57 2.63 -6.23
N GLY A 355 -12.78 3.33 -7.04
CA GLY A 355 -13.28 4.29 -8.02
C GLY A 355 -14.03 3.67 -9.20
N ALA A 356 -14.04 2.34 -9.36
CA ALA A 356 -14.72 1.66 -10.45
C ALA A 356 -15.91 0.80 -10.00
N MET A 357 -15.90 0.33 -8.76
CA MET A 357 -16.88 -0.62 -8.24
C MET A 357 -18.03 0.05 -7.48
N GLY A 358 -17.92 1.34 -7.15
CA GLY A 358 -18.93 2.06 -6.37
C GLY A 358 -19.29 1.31 -5.09
N LEU A 359 -20.59 1.13 -4.83
CA LEU A 359 -21.11 0.39 -3.67
C LEU A 359 -20.67 -1.09 -3.64
N SER A 360 -20.41 -1.71 -4.80
CA SER A 360 -19.96 -3.10 -4.86
C SER A 360 -18.57 -3.28 -4.23
N PHE A 361 -17.76 -2.22 -4.10
CA PHE A 361 -16.43 -2.32 -3.49
C PHE A 361 -16.50 -2.93 -2.09
N GLN A 362 -17.41 -2.44 -1.25
CA GLN A 362 -17.58 -2.88 0.14
C GLN A 362 -17.97 -4.37 0.22
N HIS A 363 -18.81 -4.85 -0.71
CA HIS A 363 -19.22 -6.26 -0.77
C HIS A 363 -18.04 -7.22 -1.02
N TYR A 364 -17.00 -6.76 -1.73
CA TYR A 364 -15.86 -7.59 -2.12
C TYR A 364 -14.59 -7.34 -1.31
N GLN A 365 -14.61 -6.42 -0.33
CA GLN A 365 -13.44 -6.04 0.46
C GLN A 365 -12.70 -7.24 1.05
N CYS A 366 -13.41 -8.26 1.51
CA CYS A 366 -12.84 -9.48 2.09
C CYS A 366 -11.94 -10.30 1.14
N ARG A 367 -12.11 -10.13 -0.18
CA ARG A 367 -11.34 -10.86 -1.20
C ARG A 367 -10.00 -10.21 -1.54
N PHE A 368 -9.76 -9.00 -1.04
CA PHE A 368 -8.56 -8.25 -1.37
C PHE A 368 -7.37 -8.71 -0.53
N ARG A 369 -6.19 -8.70 -1.14
CA ARG A 369 -4.88 -8.96 -0.52
C ARG A 369 -3.93 -7.87 -0.99
N ILE A 370 -3.42 -7.06 -0.07
CA ILE A 370 -2.81 -5.76 -0.39
C ILE A 370 -1.33 -5.82 -0.15
N LEU A 371 -0.53 -5.87 -1.21
CA LEU A 371 0.93 -5.77 -1.10
C LEU A 371 1.26 -4.35 -0.63
N ASP A 372 1.73 -4.26 0.62
CA ASP A 372 2.02 -3.03 1.35
C ASP A 372 3.35 -3.23 2.07
N SER A 373 4.45 -2.85 1.42
CA SER A 373 5.81 -3.16 1.85
C SER A 373 6.08 -2.82 3.32
N PHE A 374 5.60 -1.67 3.80
CA PHE A 374 5.91 -1.12 5.13
C PHE A 374 4.82 -1.37 6.18
N GLY A 375 3.64 -1.83 5.74
CA GLY A 375 2.53 -2.21 6.61
C GLY A 375 1.62 -1.06 7.02
N THR A 376 0.43 -1.47 7.49
CA THR A 376 -0.67 -0.61 7.94
C THR A 376 -1.09 -1.03 9.33
N GLU A 377 -0.87 -0.16 10.32
CA GLU A 377 -1.35 -0.40 11.68
C GLU A 377 -2.86 -0.08 11.80
N PRO A 378 -3.61 -0.81 12.65
CA PRO A 378 -5.06 -0.65 12.81
C PRO A 378 -5.50 0.79 13.12
N ALA A 379 -4.68 1.54 13.87
CA ALA A 379 -4.93 2.93 14.22
C ALA A 379 -5.07 3.87 13.00
N PHE A 380 -4.47 3.51 11.86
CA PHE A 380 -4.48 4.28 10.62
C PHE A 380 -5.47 3.72 9.57
N ASN A 381 -6.10 2.57 9.85
CA ASN A 381 -6.91 1.82 8.89
C ASN A 381 -8.36 2.33 8.80
N ILE A 382 -8.96 2.77 9.91
CA ILE A 382 -10.31 3.35 9.96
C ILE A 382 -10.20 4.87 9.95
N ARG A 383 -10.79 5.53 8.93
CA ARG A 383 -10.64 6.97 8.69
C ARG A 383 -11.07 7.81 9.88
N GLU A 384 -12.26 7.56 10.39
CA GLU A 384 -12.88 8.33 11.48
C GLU A 384 -12.10 8.16 12.77
N TYR A 385 -11.62 6.93 13.03
CA TYR A 385 -10.77 6.61 14.17
C TYR A 385 -9.43 7.34 14.07
N ALA A 386 -8.76 7.24 12.93
CA ALA A 386 -7.46 7.85 12.68
C ALA A 386 -7.51 9.37 12.85
N HIS A 387 -8.51 10.02 12.22
CA HIS A 387 -8.72 11.46 12.34
C HIS A 387 -8.99 11.89 13.79
N ARG A 388 -9.88 11.18 14.51
CA ARG A 388 -10.23 11.52 15.90
C ARG A 388 -9.04 11.43 16.86
N HIS A 389 -8.12 10.51 16.62
CA HIS A 389 -6.97 10.25 17.49
C HIS A 389 -5.65 10.84 16.98
N GLY A 390 -5.68 11.65 15.92
CA GLY A 390 -4.49 12.33 15.40
C GLY A 390 -3.52 11.45 14.59
N TYR A 391 -3.96 10.28 14.13
CA TYR A 391 -3.19 9.40 13.26
C TYR A 391 -3.27 9.86 11.81
N ASN A 392 -2.37 10.78 11.43
CA ASN A 392 -2.33 11.33 10.08
C ASN A 392 -1.70 10.32 9.10
N THR A 393 -2.38 10.08 7.97
CA THR A 393 -1.85 9.21 6.90
C THR A 393 -2.29 9.67 5.52
N ALA A 394 -1.40 9.48 4.54
CA ALA A 394 -1.69 9.67 3.10
C ALA A 394 -2.11 8.36 2.40
N TRP A 395 -1.99 7.20 3.08
CA TRP A 395 -2.10 5.88 2.46
C TRP A 395 -3.17 4.98 3.10
N GLY A 396 -3.44 5.14 4.41
CA GLY A 396 -4.38 4.29 5.15
C GLY A 396 -5.85 4.56 4.83
N SER A 397 -6.74 4.38 5.82
CA SER A 397 -8.19 4.67 5.70
C SER A 397 -8.99 3.76 4.76
N TRP A 398 -8.63 2.47 4.62
CA TRP A 398 -9.35 1.52 3.76
C TRP A 398 -10.37 0.64 4.49
N SER A 399 -10.34 0.61 5.83
CA SER A 399 -11.25 -0.18 6.67
C SER A 399 -11.27 -1.68 6.36
N LEU A 400 -10.14 -2.22 5.87
CA LEU A 400 -9.96 -3.66 5.63
C LEU A 400 -9.68 -4.40 6.93
N GLN A 401 -9.75 -5.73 6.95
CA GLN A 401 -9.15 -6.49 8.05
C GLN A 401 -7.62 -6.33 8.00
N PRO A 402 -6.93 -5.94 9.07
CA PRO A 402 -5.50 -5.62 9.03
C PRO A 402 -4.60 -6.75 8.49
N LEU A 403 -4.98 -8.02 8.67
CA LEU A 403 -4.28 -9.17 8.10
C LEU A 403 -4.36 -9.28 6.56
N GLN A 404 -5.21 -8.48 5.90
CA GLN A 404 -5.27 -8.40 4.44
C GLN A 404 -4.10 -7.62 3.84
N TYR A 405 -3.44 -6.76 4.63
CA TYR A 405 -2.20 -6.11 4.22
C TYR A 405 -1.04 -7.10 4.30
N MET A 406 -0.14 -7.01 3.32
CA MET A 406 0.89 -8.00 3.04
C MET A 406 2.25 -7.35 2.94
N THR A 407 3.08 -7.54 3.96
CA THR A 407 4.34 -6.80 4.13
C THR A 407 5.53 -7.46 3.45
N MET A 408 6.57 -6.66 3.17
CA MET A 408 7.84 -7.12 2.60
C MET A 408 8.67 -7.91 3.62
N PHE A 409 8.60 -7.52 4.90
CA PHE A 409 9.28 -8.17 6.02
C PHE A 409 8.30 -8.33 7.20
N PRO A 410 8.56 -9.25 8.14
CA PRO A 410 7.67 -9.51 9.27
C PRO A 410 7.82 -8.48 10.40
N HIS A 411 7.77 -7.18 10.06
CA HIS A 411 7.94 -6.08 11.01
C HIS A 411 6.63 -5.55 11.61
N THR A 412 5.48 -5.86 10.99
CA THR A 412 4.15 -5.40 11.43
C THR A 412 3.23 -6.61 11.63
N PRO A 413 3.18 -7.20 12.84
CA PRO A 413 2.41 -8.42 13.09
C PRO A 413 0.89 -8.23 13.00
N ASP A 414 0.41 -6.98 12.95
CA ASP A 414 -0.97 -6.65 12.59
C ASP A 414 -1.32 -7.02 11.14
N ASN A 415 -0.30 -7.22 10.30
CA ASN A 415 -0.42 -7.55 8.90
C ASN A 415 0.14 -8.96 8.63
N SER A 416 -0.21 -9.51 7.46
CA SER A 416 0.38 -10.77 7.01
C SER A 416 1.77 -10.53 6.43
N PHE A 417 2.77 -11.30 6.84
CA PHE A 417 4.08 -11.26 6.18
C PHE A 417 3.99 -11.99 4.83
N MET A 418 4.14 -11.29 3.70
CA MET A 418 4.18 -11.93 2.38
C MET A 418 5.61 -12.28 1.97
N GLY A 419 6.55 -11.35 2.14
CA GLY A 419 7.95 -11.58 1.81
C GLY A 419 8.21 -11.71 0.32
N PHE A 420 9.33 -12.37 0.00
CA PHE A 420 9.84 -12.64 -1.33
C PHE A 420 10.88 -13.77 -1.24
N VAL A 421 11.48 -14.15 -2.37
CA VAL A 421 12.57 -15.12 -2.42
C VAL A 421 13.92 -14.43 -2.57
N SER A 422 14.86 -14.72 -1.69
CA SER A 422 16.25 -14.28 -1.85
C SER A 422 17.00 -15.20 -2.83
N GLU A 423 17.75 -14.62 -3.76
CA GLU A 423 18.48 -15.39 -4.76
C GLU A 423 19.77 -15.98 -4.19
N THR A 424 20.00 -17.27 -4.41
CA THR A 424 21.22 -17.98 -3.98
C THR A 424 22.17 -18.19 -5.16
N VAL A 425 23.39 -18.64 -4.89
CA VAL A 425 24.21 -19.31 -5.93
C VAL A 425 23.61 -20.70 -6.19
N GLY A 426 23.48 -21.10 -7.47
CA GLY A 426 22.96 -22.42 -7.85
C GLY A 426 23.68 -23.58 -7.14
N SER A 427 22.94 -24.64 -6.79
CA SER A 427 23.45 -25.83 -6.11
C SER A 427 24.70 -26.36 -6.81
N GLY A 428 25.79 -26.57 -6.06
CA GLY A 428 27.08 -27.06 -6.60
C GLY A 428 28.08 -25.98 -7.03
N ARG A 429 27.72 -24.68 -7.01
CA ARG A 429 28.65 -23.58 -7.29
C ARG A 429 29.31 -23.00 -6.04
N GLU A 430 29.05 -23.54 -4.86
CA GLU A 430 29.63 -23.11 -3.57
C GLU A 430 31.17 -23.20 -3.54
N LEU A 431 31.72 -24.26 -4.13
CA LEU A 431 33.17 -24.43 -4.29
C LEU A 431 33.76 -23.39 -5.25
N SER A 432 33.02 -23.01 -6.30
CA SER A 432 33.40 -21.94 -7.22
C SER A 432 33.34 -20.57 -6.53
N VAL A 433 32.35 -20.31 -5.68
CA VAL A 433 32.24 -19.08 -4.86
C VAL A 433 33.46 -18.93 -3.96
N LYS A 434 33.85 -19.98 -3.24
CA LYS A 434 35.06 -19.96 -2.41
C LYS A 434 36.33 -19.68 -3.23
N ALA A 435 36.44 -20.26 -4.42
CA ALA A 435 37.59 -20.05 -5.30
C ALA A 435 37.68 -18.65 -5.92
N HIS A 436 36.55 -17.93 -6.05
CA HIS A 436 36.49 -16.61 -6.71
C HIS A 436 36.32 -15.44 -5.73
N ARG A 437 36.21 -15.71 -4.42
CA ARG A 437 36.06 -14.69 -3.39
C ARG A 437 37.34 -13.86 -3.29
N LYS A 438 37.20 -12.54 -3.47
CA LYS A 438 38.25 -11.56 -3.17
C LYS A 438 38.03 -11.10 -1.74
N GLU A 439 38.86 -11.59 -0.82
CA GLU A 439 38.67 -11.38 0.62
C GLU A 439 38.74 -9.91 1.03
N ASP A 440 39.40 -9.07 0.23
CA ASP A 440 39.61 -7.64 0.42
C ASP A 440 38.66 -6.74 -0.42
N MET A 441 37.44 -7.21 -0.72
CA MET A 441 36.45 -6.46 -1.52
C MET A 441 35.16 -6.11 -0.76
N ALA A 442 34.73 -4.85 -0.86
CA ALA A 442 33.44 -4.35 -0.40
C ALA A 442 32.56 -3.85 -1.55
N VAL A 443 31.24 -4.08 -1.47
CA VAL A 443 30.25 -3.52 -2.40
C VAL A 443 29.27 -2.66 -1.62
N VAL A 444 29.04 -1.43 -2.05
CA VAL A 444 28.18 -0.49 -1.35
C VAL A 444 26.73 -0.58 -1.82
N TYR A 445 25.81 -0.56 -0.87
CA TYR A 445 24.38 -0.54 -1.08
C TYR A 445 23.85 0.88 -1.27
N GLY A 446 23.80 1.32 -2.53
CA GLY A 446 23.17 2.59 -2.91
C GLY A 446 23.29 2.82 -4.41
N LYS A 447 22.17 2.83 -5.14
CA LYS A 447 22.17 2.91 -6.62
C LYS A 447 22.07 4.33 -7.18
N GLN A 448 21.79 5.31 -6.33
CA GLN A 448 21.60 6.71 -6.72
C GLN A 448 22.48 7.63 -5.90
N GLU A 449 22.99 8.68 -6.54
CA GLU A 449 23.98 9.61 -5.98
C GLU A 449 23.56 10.20 -4.63
N TYR A 450 22.31 10.61 -4.46
CA TYR A 450 21.84 11.23 -3.20
C TYR A 450 22.03 10.33 -1.97
N MET A 451 22.06 9.00 -2.16
CA MET A 451 22.24 8.03 -1.07
C MET A 451 23.65 8.09 -0.47
N TRP A 452 24.61 8.66 -1.21
CA TRP A 452 26.03 8.74 -0.85
C TRP A 452 26.41 10.05 -0.18
N GLN A 453 25.51 11.03 -0.17
CA GLN A 453 25.76 12.35 0.39
C GLN A 453 26.11 12.26 1.89
N GLY A 454 27.21 12.89 2.27
CA GLY A 454 27.70 12.89 3.66
C GLY A 454 28.33 11.57 4.13
N LYS A 455 28.57 10.58 3.26
CA LYS A 455 29.09 9.26 3.65
C LYS A 455 30.58 9.06 3.40
N GLN A 456 31.30 10.09 2.95
CA GLN A 456 32.73 9.99 2.61
C GLN A 456 33.59 9.55 3.81
N GLY A 457 33.42 10.16 4.99
CA GLY A 457 34.21 9.81 6.17
C GLY A 457 34.06 8.35 6.58
N TYR A 458 32.84 7.81 6.51
CA TYR A 458 32.53 6.40 6.74
C TYR A 458 33.24 5.47 5.75
N LEU A 459 33.16 5.79 4.45
CA LEU A 459 33.78 4.98 3.39
C LEU A 459 35.31 5.04 3.43
N GLU A 460 35.90 6.17 3.84
CA GLU A 460 37.35 6.31 4.04
C GLU A 460 37.88 5.39 5.15
N VAL A 461 37.08 5.13 6.20
CA VAL A 461 37.46 4.16 7.24
C VAL A 461 37.47 2.75 6.67
N ILE A 462 36.47 2.38 5.88
CA ILE A 462 36.35 1.04 5.26
C ILE A 462 37.48 0.82 4.25
N ARG A 463 37.83 1.84 3.46
CA ARG A 463 38.88 1.79 2.43
C ARG A 463 40.25 1.34 2.97
N ARG A 464 40.51 1.56 4.26
CA ARG A 464 41.78 1.17 4.90
C ARG A 464 42.02 -0.33 4.88
N GLU A 465 40.95 -1.13 4.80
CA GLU A 465 41.01 -2.60 4.87
C GLU A 465 40.48 -3.26 3.58
N LEU A 466 39.69 -2.54 2.75
CA LEU A 466 38.92 -3.11 1.63
C LEU A 466 38.91 -2.19 0.40
N GLU A 467 38.97 -2.78 -0.80
CA GLU A 467 38.62 -2.10 -2.05
C GLU A 467 37.10 -1.86 -2.11
N ILE A 468 36.69 -0.65 -2.51
CA ILE A 468 35.28 -0.25 -2.50
C ILE A 468 34.72 -0.22 -3.93
N HIS A 469 33.67 -1.01 -4.14
CA HIS A 469 32.93 -1.09 -5.40
C HIS A 469 31.50 -0.56 -5.25
N ALA A 470 30.96 -0.05 -6.35
CA ALA A 470 29.62 0.53 -6.40
C ALA A 470 28.87 0.14 -7.68
N THR A 471 27.54 0.24 -7.64
CA THR A 471 26.66 0.07 -8.80
C THR A 471 25.72 1.25 -8.94
N VAL A 472 26.28 2.44 -9.09
CA VAL A 472 25.55 3.71 -9.10
C VAL A 472 25.21 4.11 -10.53
N TYR A 473 23.97 4.53 -10.74
CA TYR A 473 23.55 5.11 -12.01
C TYR A 473 24.36 6.38 -12.31
N GLN A 474 24.89 6.47 -13.52
CA GLN A 474 25.60 7.65 -14.02
C GLN A 474 25.06 7.99 -15.40
N ALA A 475 24.58 9.22 -15.56
CA ALA A 475 24.13 9.70 -16.86
C ALA A 475 25.33 9.90 -17.81
N ALA A 476 25.11 9.62 -19.10
CA ALA A 476 26.15 9.79 -20.11
C ALA A 476 26.62 11.27 -20.17
N GLY A 477 27.93 11.48 -20.08
CA GLY A 477 28.54 12.81 -20.15
C GLY A 477 28.63 13.58 -18.82
N GLN A 478 28.20 12.99 -17.70
CA GLN A 478 28.32 13.61 -16.37
C GLN A 478 29.54 13.07 -15.61
N SER A 479 30.33 13.95 -15.00
CA SER A 479 31.47 13.57 -14.14
C SER A 479 31.00 12.77 -12.92
N SER A 480 31.78 11.77 -12.51
CA SER A 480 31.48 10.96 -11.32
C SER A 480 31.52 11.86 -10.07
N VAL A 481 30.47 11.79 -9.26
CA VAL A 481 30.41 12.44 -7.94
C VAL A 481 30.92 11.50 -6.85
N LEU A 482 31.17 10.23 -7.19
CA LEU A 482 31.78 9.27 -6.27
C LEU A 482 33.28 9.56 -6.13
N PRO A 483 33.85 9.42 -4.92
CA PRO A 483 35.29 9.53 -4.70
C PRO A 483 36.11 8.64 -5.63
N ASP A 484 37.29 9.12 -6.07
CA ASP A 484 38.16 8.45 -7.04
C ASP A 484 38.59 7.03 -6.63
N PHE A 485 38.58 6.75 -5.33
CA PHE A 485 38.92 5.43 -4.80
C PHE A 485 37.82 4.37 -4.98
N ILE A 486 36.64 4.77 -5.48
CA ILE A 486 35.50 3.88 -5.65
C ILE A 486 35.43 3.40 -7.10
N THR A 487 35.44 2.08 -7.28
CA THR A 487 35.23 1.47 -8.59
C THR A 487 33.73 1.32 -8.87
N ASN A 488 33.17 2.25 -9.65
CA ASN A 488 31.77 2.18 -10.07
C ASN A 488 31.60 1.26 -11.29
N HIS A 489 30.73 0.27 -11.18
CA HIS A 489 30.37 -0.65 -12.26
C HIS A 489 29.13 -0.21 -13.05
N GLY A 490 28.52 0.92 -12.68
CA GLY A 490 27.23 1.33 -13.22
C GLY A 490 26.08 0.44 -12.75
N LEU A 491 24.91 0.60 -13.36
CA LEU A 491 23.80 -0.32 -13.10
C LEU A 491 24.09 -1.67 -13.76
N LEU A 492 24.08 -2.73 -12.96
CA LEU A 492 24.32 -4.10 -13.42
C LEU A 492 23.01 -4.87 -13.56
N PRO A 493 22.89 -5.72 -14.61
CA PRO A 493 21.91 -6.80 -14.63
C PRO A 493 22.09 -7.77 -13.44
N GLN A 494 21.04 -8.51 -13.11
CA GLN A 494 20.99 -9.35 -11.90
C GLN A 494 22.14 -10.38 -11.84
N ASP A 495 22.42 -11.08 -12.93
CA ASP A 495 23.50 -12.08 -13.01
C ASP A 495 24.89 -11.47 -12.78
N ARG A 496 25.11 -10.26 -13.28
CA ARG A 496 26.36 -9.51 -13.11
C ARG A 496 26.51 -8.95 -11.70
N LEU A 497 25.41 -8.51 -11.09
CA LEU A 497 25.38 -8.11 -9.68
C LEU A 497 25.72 -9.30 -8.77
N GLN A 498 25.14 -10.47 -9.03
CA GLN A 498 25.45 -11.68 -8.28
C GLN A 498 26.92 -12.10 -8.42
N GLN A 499 27.49 -12.03 -9.62
CA GLN A 499 28.91 -12.28 -9.83
C GLN A 499 29.81 -11.31 -9.05
N LEU A 500 29.40 -10.04 -8.92
CA LEU A 500 30.11 -9.06 -8.11
C LEU A 500 30.00 -9.39 -6.61
N LEU A 501 28.81 -9.72 -6.12
CA LEU A 501 28.56 -10.03 -4.70
C LEU A 501 29.24 -11.34 -4.27
N VAL A 502 29.28 -12.36 -5.14
CA VAL A 502 30.03 -13.61 -4.89
C VAL A 502 31.51 -13.34 -4.62
N ARG A 503 32.09 -12.32 -5.27
CA ARG A 503 33.48 -11.93 -5.07
C ARG A 503 33.67 -11.11 -3.79
N ALA A 504 32.68 -10.35 -3.36
CA ALA A 504 32.78 -9.45 -2.23
C ALA A 504 32.81 -10.19 -0.88
N LYS A 505 33.53 -9.61 0.09
CA LYS A 505 33.51 -9.99 1.50
C LYS A 505 32.43 -9.22 2.27
N LEU A 506 32.31 -7.92 1.98
CA LEU A 506 31.49 -6.98 2.71
C LEU A 506 30.44 -6.33 1.81
N PHE A 507 29.19 -6.27 2.27
CA PHE A 507 28.15 -5.44 1.69
C PHE A 507 27.86 -4.27 2.63
N VAL A 508 27.94 -3.04 2.14
CA VAL A 508 28.02 -1.83 2.97
C VAL A 508 26.76 -0.99 2.85
N GLY A 509 25.98 -0.90 3.92
CA GLY A 509 24.79 -0.05 4.03
C GLY A 509 25.13 1.42 4.26
N LEU A 510 24.39 2.31 3.60
CA LEU A 510 24.55 3.77 3.74
C LEU A 510 23.46 4.43 4.61
N GLY A 511 22.47 3.66 5.05
CA GLY A 511 21.32 4.14 5.83
C GLY A 511 20.04 4.34 5.00
N PHE A 512 20.17 4.33 3.67
CA PHE A 512 19.05 4.29 2.74
C PHE A 512 19.47 3.50 1.49
N PRO A 513 18.56 2.73 0.85
CA PRO A 513 17.15 2.52 1.18
C PRO A 513 16.93 1.65 2.42
N TYR A 514 15.76 1.82 3.05
CA TYR A 514 15.30 1.01 4.19
C TYR A 514 14.75 -0.33 3.71
N GLU A 515 15.03 -1.40 4.46
CA GLU A 515 14.30 -2.69 4.36
C GLU A 515 14.11 -3.17 2.92
N GLY A 516 15.19 -3.15 2.12
CA GLY A 516 15.19 -3.66 0.75
C GLY A 516 15.69 -5.11 0.67
N PRO A 517 15.51 -5.79 -0.48
CA PRO A 517 15.90 -7.19 -0.63
C PRO A 517 17.42 -7.42 -0.76
N ALA A 518 18.18 -6.40 -1.18
CA ALA A 518 19.59 -6.55 -1.55
C ALA A 518 20.50 -7.03 -0.41
N PRO A 519 20.34 -6.61 0.86
CA PRO A 519 21.12 -7.16 1.97
C PRO A 519 20.92 -8.67 2.15
N LEU A 520 19.70 -9.19 2.00
CA LEU A 520 19.47 -10.63 2.09
C LEU A 520 20.14 -11.38 0.94
N GLU A 521 20.09 -10.84 -0.29
CA GLU A 521 20.83 -11.42 -1.43
C GLU A 521 22.35 -11.40 -1.20
N ALA A 522 22.90 -10.32 -0.64
CA ALA A 522 24.33 -10.28 -0.33
C ALA A 522 24.74 -11.36 0.69
N ILE A 523 23.93 -11.55 1.75
CA ILE A 523 24.15 -12.60 2.77
C ILE A 523 23.99 -14.00 2.16
N ALA A 524 23.00 -14.18 1.28
CA ALA A 524 22.77 -15.40 0.50
C ALA A 524 23.95 -15.79 -0.39
N LEU A 525 24.75 -14.81 -0.82
CA LEU A 525 25.95 -15.00 -1.63
C LEU A 525 27.23 -15.02 -0.76
N GLY A 526 27.06 -14.97 0.56
CA GLY A 526 28.11 -15.13 1.56
C GLY A 526 28.74 -13.82 2.06
N CYS A 527 28.27 -12.64 1.64
CA CYS A 527 28.76 -11.37 2.16
C CYS A 527 28.37 -11.21 3.64
N VAL A 528 29.19 -10.49 4.39
CA VAL A 528 28.75 -9.90 5.66
C VAL A 528 28.11 -8.54 5.35
N PHE A 529 26.96 -8.23 5.95
CA PHE A 529 26.29 -6.96 5.80
C PHE A 529 26.65 -6.03 6.97
N LEU A 530 27.28 -4.89 6.66
CA LEU A 530 27.55 -3.81 7.61
C LEU A 530 26.50 -2.74 7.41
N GLN A 531 25.72 -2.43 8.44
CA GLN A 531 24.60 -1.51 8.35
C GLN A 531 24.62 -0.41 9.43
N PRO A 532 24.03 0.75 9.15
CA PRO A 532 23.85 1.81 10.14
C PRO A 532 22.83 1.47 11.22
N ARG A 533 23.15 1.85 12.46
CA ARG A 533 22.22 2.04 13.58
C ARG A 533 21.53 3.41 13.44
N PHE A 534 20.27 3.50 13.83
CA PHE A 534 19.55 4.77 13.95
C PHE A 534 19.24 5.06 15.41
N GLN A 535 19.83 6.13 15.93
CA GLN A 535 19.60 6.60 17.28
C GLN A 535 19.40 8.13 17.28
N PRO A 536 18.16 8.62 17.52
CA PRO A 536 16.94 7.85 17.76
C PRO A 536 16.50 7.03 16.53
N PRO A 537 15.69 5.96 16.71
CA PRO A 537 15.08 5.23 15.61
C PRO A 537 14.28 6.15 14.68
N HIS A 538 14.31 5.86 13.38
CA HIS A 538 13.51 6.60 12.40
C HIS A 538 12.03 6.19 12.47
N SER A 539 11.12 7.15 12.28
CA SER A 539 9.67 6.95 12.30
C SER A 539 8.98 8.04 11.46
N ALA A 540 7.65 7.99 11.39
CA ALA A 540 6.85 9.02 10.72
C ALA A 540 7.03 10.44 11.33
N GLU A 541 7.51 10.53 12.58
CA GLU A 541 7.68 11.81 13.29
C GLU A 541 8.99 12.51 12.97
N ASN A 542 10.05 11.76 12.63
CA ASN A 542 11.41 12.29 12.49
C ASN A 542 12.08 11.97 11.14
N SER A 543 11.39 11.27 10.24
CA SER A 543 11.91 10.91 8.92
C SER A 543 10.94 11.30 7.81
N ASN A 544 11.40 12.14 6.88
CA ASN A 544 10.61 12.54 5.71
C ASN A 544 10.12 11.35 4.87
N PHE A 545 10.88 10.25 4.84
CA PHE A 545 10.49 9.04 4.12
C PHE A 545 9.28 8.35 4.76
N TYR A 546 9.23 8.29 6.09
CA TYR A 546 8.14 7.65 6.83
C TYR A 546 6.94 8.58 7.06
N GLN A 547 7.09 9.88 6.83
CA GLN A 547 6.01 10.85 6.96
C GLN A 547 4.76 10.44 6.14
N GLY A 548 3.61 10.40 6.79
CA GLY A 548 2.32 10.04 6.19
C GLY A 548 2.11 8.54 5.94
N LYS A 549 3.11 7.67 6.15
CA LYS A 549 2.92 6.21 6.11
C LYS A 549 1.97 5.78 7.25
N PRO A 550 1.12 4.75 7.04
CA PRO A 550 0.06 4.38 7.98
C PRO A 550 0.59 3.48 9.12
N THR A 551 1.68 3.88 9.76
CA THR A 551 2.33 3.12 10.84
C THR A 551 3.09 4.06 11.76
N SER A 552 3.06 3.75 13.06
CA SER A 552 3.85 4.38 14.12
C SER A 552 5.17 3.65 14.41
N ARG A 553 5.50 2.63 13.60
CA ARG A 553 6.68 1.79 13.80
C ARG A 553 7.98 2.61 13.81
N GLN A 554 8.83 2.25 14.75
CA GLN A 554 10.18 2.78 14.89
C GLN A 554 11.20 1.83 14.23
N VAL A 555 12.11 2.41 13.45
CA VAL A 555 13.09 1.72 12.62
C VAL A 555 14.47 2.00 13.18
N HIS A 556 15.06 1.02 13.88
CA HIS A 556 16.29 1.19 14.67
C HIS A 556 17.60 0.96 13.89
N SER A 557 17.53 0.47 12.66
CA SER A 557 18.67 0.31 11.75
C SER A 557 18.20 0.32 10.30
N GLN A 558 19.13 0.36 9.34
CA GLN A 558 18.76 0.35 7.92
C GLN A 558 17.90 -0.86 7.53
N HIS A 559 18.13 -2.02 8.16
CA HIS A 559 17.39 -3.24 7.91
C HIS A 559 17.09 -3.99 9.23
N PRO A 560 16.05 -3.60 9.98
CA PRO A 560 15.71 -4.19 11.28
C PRO A 560 15.55 -5.71 11.26
N TYR A 561 14.98 -6.29 10.19
CA TYR A 561 14.89 -7.75 10.07
C TYR A 561 16.27 -8.42 10.05
N ALA A 562 17.25 -7.84 9.36
CA ALA A 562 18.59 -8.41 9.25
C ALA A 562 19.31 -8.30 10.61
N GLU A 563 19.03 -7.26 11.39
CA GLU A 563 19.52 -7.14 12.75
C GLU A 563 18.87 -8.15 13.71
N ASP A 564 17.54 -8.18 13.74
CA ASP A 564 16.76 -8.89 14.77
C ASP A 564 16.70 -10.41 14.51
N PHE A 565 16.65 -10.85 13.25
CA PHE A 565 16.43 -12.26 12.88
C PHE A 565 17.67 -12.97 12.31
N ILE A 566 18.70 -12.22 11.89
CA ILE A 566 19.95 -12.80 11.36
C ILE A 566 21.12 -12.47 12.30
N GLY A 567 21.39 -11.20 12.54
CA GLY A 567 22.42 -10.74 13.47
C GLY A 567 23.84 -11.20 13.12
N LYS A 568 24.76 -11.08 14.09
CA LYS A 568 26.14 -11.54 13.94
C LYS A 568 26.21 -13.07 13.81
N PRO A 569 27.14 -13.62 13.02
CA PRO A 569 28.25 -12.95 12.34
C PRO A 569 27.91 -12.31 10.98
N TYR A 570 26.71 -12.52 10.46
CA TYR A 570 26.29 -12.12 9.12
C TYR A 570 25.96 -10.64 8.99
N VAL A 571 25.50 -10.02 10.07
CA VAL A 571 25.02 -8.64 10.09
C VAL A 571 25.69 -7.91 11.25
N TRP A 572 26.32 -6.78 10.93
CA TRP A 572 26.97 -5.90 11.89
C TRP A 572 26.30 -4.54 11.84
N THR A 573 25.65 -4.14 12.94
CA THR A 573 25.02 -2.83 13.07
C THR A 573 25.95 -1.88 13.82
N VAL A 574 26.34 -0.77 13.19
CA VAL A 574 27.32 0.21 13.72
C VAL A 574 26.75 1.63 13.70
N ASP A 575 27.23 2.49 14.59
CA ASP A 575 27.08 3.93 14.41
C ASP A 575 28.00 4.42 13.29
N LEU A 576 27.42 5.04 12.26
CA LEU A 576 28.17 5.55 11.11
C LEU A 576 29.14 6.67 11.47
N ASP A 577 28.81 7.46 12.50
CA ASP A 577 29.61 8.62 12.90
C ASP A 577 30.76 8.22 13.84
N ASN A 578 30.70 7.00 14.41
CA ASN A 578 31.76 6.44 15.24
C ASN A 578 32.80 5.68 14.42
N SER A 579 33.79 6.41 13.89
CA SER A 579 34.87 5.84 13.07
C SER A 579 35.64 4.69 13.74
N THR A 580 35.77 4.68 15.07
CA THR A 580 36.43 3.60 15.81
C THR A 580 35.59 2.33 15.80
N GLU A 581 34.29 2.44 16.08
CA GLU A 581 33.34 1.30 16.01
C GLU A 581 33.33 0.70 14.61
N VAL A 582 33.28 1.54 13.57
CA VAL A 582 33.33 1.10 12.17
C VAL A 582 34.63 0.35 11.87
N GLN A 583 35.78 0.92 12.25
CA GLN A 583 37.08 0.31 11.97
C GLN A 583 37.24 -1.05 12.67
N GLU A 584 36.83 -1.14 13.94
CA GLU A 584 36.86 -2.38 14.72
C GLU A 584 35.91 -3.44 14.14
N ALA A 585 34.70 -3.04 13.74
CA ALA A 585 33.75 -3.93 13.08
C ALA A 585 34.33 -4.48 11.77
N VAL A 586 34.88 -3.62 10.89
CA VAL A 586 35.48 -4.06 9.62
C VAL A 586 36.63 -5.04 9.88
N ARG A 587 37.55 -4.72 10.79
CA ARG A 587 38.66 -5.63 11.15
C ARG A 587 38.20 -6.97 11.72
N ALA A 588 37.13 -6.97 12.51
CA ALA A 588 36.53 -8.21 13.02
C ALA A 588 35.90 -9.03 11.89
N ILE A 589 35.21 -8.37 10.95
CA ILE A 589 34.59 -9.01 9.78
C ILE A 589 35.65 -9.68 8.90
N MET A 590 36.79 -9.02 8.67
CA MET A 590 37.90 -9.60 7.90
C MET A 590 38.40 -10.93 8.48
N LYS A 591 38.37 -11.06 9.81
CA LYS A 591 38.80 -12.28 10.53
C LYS A 591 37.69 -13.33 10.68
N THR A 592 36.46 -13.01 10.27
CA THR A 592 35.29 -13.88 10.47
C THR A 592 35.00 -14.65 9.19
N GLU A 593 34.96 -15.98 9.24
CA GLU A 593 34.45 -16.80 8.14
C GLU A 593 32.92 -16.93 8.26
N VAL A 594 32.22 -16.67 7.17
CA VAL A 594 30.77 -16.86 7.07
C VAL A 594 30.44 -17.77 5.89
N LYS A 595 29.47 -18.67 6.08
CA LYS A 595 28.92 -19.50 5.01
C LYS A 595 27.67 -18.83 4.45
N PRO A 596 27.44 -18.83 3.12
CA PRO A 596 26.17 -18.38 2.52
C PRO A 596 24.96 -18.83 3.33
N PHE A 597 24.07 -17.89 3.66
CA PHE A 597 22.94 -18.14 4.55
C PHE A 597 21.68 -17.44 4.05
N ILE A 598 20.55 -18.14 4.12
CA ILE A 598 19.22 -17.60 3.81
C ILE A 598 18.24 -18.13 4.84
N PRO A 599 17.47 -17.26 5.51
CA PRO A 599 16.36 -17.69 6.35
C PRO A 599 15.32 -18.46 5.52
N HIS A 600 14.82 -19.58 6.06
CA HIS A 600 13.90 -20.47 5.35
C HIS A 600 12.71 -19.75 4.70
N GLU A 601 12.12 -18.77 5.37
CA GLU A 601 11.00 -17.95 4.89
C GLU A 601 11.28 -17.10 3.64
N PHE A 602 12.55 -16.89 3.30
CA PHE A 602 13.00 -16.23 2.07
C PHE A 602 13.51 -17.21 1.01
N THR A 603 13.24 -18.52 1.16
CA THR A 603 13.46 -19.52 0.11
C THR A 603 12.19 -19.73 -0.72
N CYS A 604 12.31 -20.33 -1.92
CA CYS A 604 11.12 -20.72 -2.71
C CYS A 604 10.18 -21.60 -1.88
N GLU A 605 10.72 -22.60 -1.17
CA GLU A 605 9.94 -23.54 -0.38
C GLU A 605 9.24 -22.87 0.81
N GLY A 606 9.96 -22.05 1.58
CA GLY A 606 9.37 -21.30 2.69
C GLY A 606 8.31 -20.30 2.23
N MET A 607 8.48 -19.68 1.06
CA MET A 607 7.43 -18.83 0.49
C MET A 607 6.20 -19.65 0.08
N LEU A 608 6.36 -20.82 -0.54
CA LEU A 608 5.23 -21.68 -0.90
C LEU A 608 4.46 -22.17 0.33
N GLU A 609 5.14 -22.59 1.40
CA GLU A 609 4.49 -22.98 2.66
C GLU A 609 3.59 -21.86 3.20
N ARG A 610 4.13 -20.64 3.25
CA ARG A 610 3.44 -19.46 3.76
C ARG A 610 2.24 -19.09 2.90
N VAL A 611 2.43 -19.01 1.58
CA VAL A 611 1.36 -18.67 0.64
C VAL A 611 0.28 -19.76 0.62
N TYR A 612 0.66 -21.04 0.67
CA TYR A 612 -0.27 -22.16 0.79
C TYR A 612 -1.15 -22.04 2.05
N ALA A 613 -0.53 -21.78 3.21
CA ALA A 613 -1.26 -21.62 4.46
C ALA A 613 -2.24 -20.43 4.40
N TYR A 614 -1.82 -19.28 3.86
CA TYR A 614 -2.71 -18.12 3.73
C TYR A 614 -3.91 -18.41 2.83
N ILE A 615 -3.69 -19.02 1.66
CA ILE A 615 -4.80 -19.30 0.73
C ILE A 615 -5.75 -20.35 1.28
N THR A 616 -5.23 -21.31 2.02
CA THR A 616 -6.03 -22.40 2.57
C THR A 616 -6.82 -21.97 3.81
N HIS A 617 -6.28 -21.05 4.61
CA HIS A 617 -6.81 -20.79 5.95
C HIS A 617 -7.20 -19.34 6.26
N GLN A 618 -6.65 -18.33 5.58
CA GLN A 618 -7.07 -16.93 5.82
C GLN A 618 -8.36 -16.61 5.06
N GLU A 619 -9.47 -16.68 5.78
CA GLU A 619 -10.81 -16.32 5.30
C GLU A 619 -11.33 -15.05 5.98
N PHE A 620 -11.80 -14.09 5.19
CA PHE A 620 -12.30 -12.80 5.67
C PHE A 620 -13.73 -12.49 5.19
N CYS A 621 -14.31 -13.33 4.33
CA CYS A 621 -15.65 -13.16 3.76
C CYS A 621 -16.76 -13.80 4.60
N SER A 622 -16.39 -14.56 5.63
CA SER A 622 -17.33 -15.11 6.61
C SER A 622 -17.53 -14.13 7.77
N ALA A 623 -18.74 -14.07 8.31
CA ALA A 623 -19.02 -13.38 9.57
C ALA A 623 -18.53 -14.17 10.80
N ALA A 624 -18.09 -15.42 10.61
CA ALA A 624 -17.55 -16.25 11.68
C ALA A 624 -16.19 -15.71 12.16
N LEU A 625 -15.91 -15.93 13.44
CA LEU A 625 -14.60 -15.61 14.02
C LEU A 625 -13.49 -16.47 13.39
N PRO A 626 -12.26 -15.94 13.28
CA PRO A 626 -11.14 -16.69 12.73
C PRO A 626 -10.89 -17.98 13.51
N THR A 627 -10.70 -19.09 12.80
CA THR A 627 -10.33 -20.39 13.38
C THR A 627 -8.85 -20.74 13.13
N TRP A 628 -8.17 -19.94 12.32
CA TRP A 628 -6.75 -20.06 12.02
C TRP A 628 -6.03 -18.74 12.35
N PRO A 629 -4.86 -18.79 13.01
CA PRO A 629 -4.23 -19.99 13.59
C PRO A 629 -5.10 -20.61 14.70
N PRO A 630 -4.91 -21.91 15.03
CA PRO A 630 -5.76 -22.59 16.01
C PRO A 630 -5.64 -21.95 17.40
N GLU A 631 -6.73 -21.98 18.18
CA GLU A 631 -6.76 -21.44 19.56
C GLU A 631 -5.63 -22.01 20.43
N GLY A 632 -5.24 -23.27 20.23
CA GLY A 632 -4.12 -23.90 20.95
C GLY A 632 -2.76 -23.22 20.74
N ALA A 633 -2.61 -22.35 19.74
CA ALA A 633 -1.41 -21.53 19.53
C ALA A 633 -1.36 -20.30 20.45
N LEU A 634 -2.48 -19.94 21.10
CA LEU A 634 -2.59 -18.76 21.95
C LEU A 634 -1.79 -18.91 23.24
N SER A 635 -0.82 -18.01 23.40
CA SER A 635 -0.16 -17.72 24.66
C SER A 635 -0.55 -16.32 25.11
N ALA A 636 -1.47 -16.22 26.07
CA ALA A 636 -1.92 -14.94 26.60
C ALA A 636 -0.83 -14.33 27.50
N GLN A 637 -0.41 -13.10 27.19
CA GLN A 637 0.62 -12.38 27.95
C GLN A 637 0.08 -11.03 28.42
N LEU A 638 0.35 -10.66 29.67
CA LEU A 638 0.02 -9.33 30.18
C LEU A 638 1.24 -8.41 30.08
N GLY A 639 1.08 -7.28 29.40
CA GLY A 639 2.11 -6.25 29.30
C GLY A 639 2.29 -5.43 30.58
N LEU A 640 3.50 -4.93 30.79
CA LEU A 640 3.70 -3.83 31.73
C LEU A 640 3.03 -2.56 31.18
N LEU A 641 2.78 -1.60 32.06
CA LEU A 641 2.28 -0.28 31.67
C LEU A 641 3.17 0.34 30.58
N GLY A 642 2.54 0.87 29.53
CA GLY A 642 3.27 1.50 28.42
C GLY A 642 3.99 0.52 27.49
N GLN A 643 3.70 -0.78 27.53
CA GLN A 643 4.21 -1.75 26.55
C GLN A 643 3.17 -2.10 25.48
N SER A 644 3.61 -2.19 24.22
CA SER A 644 2.82 -2.73 23.12
C SER A 644 2.82 -4.25 23.12
N CYS A 645 1.83 -4.87 22.48
CA CYS A 645 1.81 -6.33 22.36
C CYS A 645 2.96 -6.88 21.51
N VAL A 646 3.46 -6.10 20.54
CA VAL A 646 4.72 -6.43 19.83
C VAL A 646 5.88 -6.64 20.82
N ALA A 647 6.10 -5.68 21.73
CA ALA A 647 7.19 -5.75 22.70
C ALA A 647 6.99 -6.88 23.73
N VAL A 648 5.75 -7.06 24.19
CA VAL A 648 5.39 -8.11 25.16
C VAL A 648 5.66 -9.50 24.60
N CYS A 649 5.17 -9.79 23.39
CA CYS A 649 5.39 -11.10 22.77
C CYS A 649 6.88 -11.32 22.43
N ARG A 650 7.57 -10.30 21.90
CA ARG A 650 9.00 -10.39 21.59
C ARG A 650 9.84 -10.74 22.83
N ARG A 651 9.56 -10.12 23.98
CA ARG A 651 10.26 -10.43 25.25
C ARG A 651 10.06 -11.89 25.68
N ALA A 652 8.95 -12.51 25.31
CA ALA A 652 8.66 -13.92 25.56
C ALA A 652 9.19 -14.86 24.46
N SER A 653 9.97 -14.36 23.49
CA SER A 653 10.41 -15.11 22.30
C SER A 653 9.24 -15.63 21.45
N LEU A 654 8.15 -14.85 21.40
CA LEU A 654 6.93 -15.12 20.63
C LEU A 654 6.66 -13.95 19.67
N VAL A 655 5.69 -14.13 18.78
CA VAL A 655 5.14 -13.06 17.94
C VAL A 655 3.69 -12.77 18.35
N CYS A 656 3.27 -11.51 18.24
CA CYS A 656 1.87 -11.14 18.44
C CYS A 656 1.01 -11.70 17.30
N GLU A 657 -0.17 -12.23 17.62
CA GLU A 657 -1.09 -12.85 16.66
C GLU A 657 -2.47 -12.17 16.74
N PRO A 658 -2.77 -11.21 15.86
CA PRO A 658 -3.97 -10.41 15.97
C PRO A 658 -5.26 -11.20 15.72
N ALA A 659 -5.21 -12.31 14.96
CA ALA A 659 -6.38 -13.16 14.73
C ALA A 659 -6.93 -13.76 16.03
N LEU A 660 -6.11 -13.88 17.08
CA LEU A 660 -6.47 -14.50 18.35
C LEU A 660 -6.95 -13.50 19.43
N PHE A 661 -6.99 -12.20 19.14
CA PHE A 661 -7.47 -11.20 20.12
C PHE A 661 -8.90 -11.47 20.59
N HIS A 662 -9.76 -12.02 19.72
CA HIS A 662 -11.15 -12.30 20.06
C HIS A 662 -11.29 -13.30 21.22
N HIS A 663 -10.34 -14.23 21.40
CA HIS A 663 -10.28 -15.13 22.56
C HIS A 663 -9.93 -14.41 23.87
N LEU A 664 -9.35 -13.21 23.80
CA LEU A 664 -8.93 -12.41 24.96
C LEU A 664 -9.93 -11.29 25.29
N ASN A 665 -10.88 -10.99 24.40
CA ASN A 665 -11.77 -9.84 24.52
C ASN A 665 -13.01 -10.09 25.42
N HIS A 666 -12.78 -10.62 26.63
CA HIS A 666 -13.84 -10.89 27.63
C HIS A 666 -13.28 -10.83 29.06
N PRO A 667 -14.09 -10.49 30.09
CA PRO A 667 -13.58 -10.32 31.46
C PRO A 667 -12.95 -11.57 32.06
N ALA A 668 -13.38 -12.77 31.62
CA ALA A 668 -12.81 -14.01 32.13
C ALA A 668 -11.35 -14.22 31.69
N ALA A 669 -10.89 -13.62 30.59
CA ALA A 669 -9.47 -13.65 30.20
C ALA A 669 -8.57 -13.00 31.28
N PHE A 670 -8.99 -11.85 31.80
CA PHE A 670 -8.28 -11.14 32.87
C PHE A 670 -8.29 -11.94 34.18
N LYS A 671 -9.44 -12.54 34.53
CA LYS A 671 -9.57 -13.37 35.73
C LYS A 671 -8.64 -14.59 35.72
N ARG A 672 -8.43 -15.23 34.56
CA ARG A 672 -7.48 -16.35 34.41
C ARG A 672 -6.03 -15.95 34.72
N LEU A 673 -5.71 -14.66 34.59
CA LEU A 673 -4.41 -14.08 34.94
C LEU A 673 -4.36 -13.52 36.38
N GLY A 674 -5.35 -13.82 37.22
CA GLY A 674 -5.42 -13.36 38.59
C GLY A 674 -5.84 -11.88 38.75
N LEU A 675 -6.31 -11.23 37.68
CA LEU A 675 -6.77 -9.84 37.73
C LEU A 675 -8.25 -9.76 38.11
N VAL A 676 -8.59 -8.83 39.01
CA VAL A 676 -9.96 -8.54 39.40
C VAL A 676 -10.41 -7.26 38.70
N CYS A 677 -11.41 -7.37 37.82
CA CYS A 677 -12.05 -6.21 37.19
C CYS A 677 -13.10 -5.63 38.15
N ALA A 678 -12.87 -4.44 38.70
CA ALA A 678 -13.87 -3.70 39.47
C ALA A 678 -14.96 -3.11 38.57
N SER A 679 -14.59 -2.71 37.35
CA SER A 679 -15.52 -2.35 36.28
C SER A 679 -15.05 -2.89 34.94
N THR A 680 -15.98 -3.03 34.01
CA THR A 680 -15.69 -3.40 32.62
C THR A 680 -16.27 -2.34 31.71
N GLU A 681 -15.47 -1.85 30.77
CA GLU A 681 -15.92 -0.95 29.70
C GLU A 681 -15.69 -1.63 28.35
N ARG A 682 -16.46 -1.19 27.37
CA ARG A 682 -16.38 -1.69 26.01
C ARG A 682 -16.47 -0.47 25.10
N GLU A 683 -15.39 -0.21 24.36
CA GLU A 683 -15.26 0.97 23.50
C GLU A 683 -14.42 0.65 22.25
N VAL A 684 -14.42 1.58 21.31
CA VAL A 684 -13.63 1.55 20.07
C VAL A 684 -12.25 2.16 20.33
N ASP A 685 -11.26 1.34 20.71
CA ASP A 685 -9.87 1.78 20.94
C ASP A 685 -8.86 0.69 20.53
N HIS A 686 -7.91 1.01 19.66
CA HIS A 686 -6.89 0.06 19.19
C HIS A 686 -6.00 -0.53 20.30
N LEU A 687 -5.97 0.08 21.48
CA LEU A 687 -5.20 -0.40 22.62
C LEU A 687 -5.89 -1.56 23.36
N PHE A 688 -7.15 -1.85 23.08
CA PHE A 688 -7.93 -2.87 23.79
C PHE A 688 -7.79 -4.27 23.16
N PRO A 689 -7.87 -5.36 23.96
CA PRO A 689 -8.20 -5.41 25.39
C PRO A 689 -7.05 -5.00 26.31
N ALA A 690 -7.37 -4.25 27.37
CA ALA A 690 -6.39 -3.73 28.31
C ALA A 690 -6.91 -3.69 29.75
N TYR A 691 -5.97 -3.72 30.70
CA TYR A 691 -6.24 -3.53 32.13
C TYR A 691 -5.65 -2.19 32.59
N ASN A 692 -6.47 -1.39 33.24
CA ASN A 692 -6.04 -0.19 33.93
C ASN A 692 -5.96 -0.50 35.45
N PRO A 693 -4.76 -0.50 36.06
CA PRO A 693 -4.62 -0.80 37.48
C PRO A 693 -5.25 0.29 38.38
N TRP A 694 -5.33 1.53 37.89
CA TRP A 694 -6.00 2.63 38.58
C TRP A 694 -7.52 2.48 38.45
N GLY A 695 -8.15 2.03 39.52
CA GLY A 695 -9.59 1.70 39.52
C GLY A 695 -9.90 0.28 39.05
N ARG A 696 -8.88 -0.55 38.76
CA ARG A 696 -9.00 -1.97 38.39
C ARG A 696 -10.00 -2.20 37.24
N ARG A 697 -9.87 -1.41 36.17
CA ARG A 697 -10.80 -1.43 35.04
C ARG A 697 -10.30 -2.37 33.94
N CYS A 698 -11.20 -3.18 33.39
CA CYS A 698 -10.92 -4.04 32.24
C CYS A 698 -11.65 -3.48 31.02
N SER A 699 -10.89 -3.11 29.99
CA SER A 699 -11.41 -2.46 28.78
C SER A 699 -11.42 -3.47 27.63
N LEU A 700 -12.55 -3.56 26.94
CA LEU A 700 -12.82 -4.50 25.85
C LEU A 700 -13.03 -3.75 24.53
N GLN A 701 -12.62 -4.37 23.42
CA GLN A 701 -12.78 -3.83 22.07
C GLN A 701 -14.21 -4.03 21.54
N GLU A 702 -14.77 -3.02 20.87
CA GLU A 702 -16.02 -3.11 20.10
C GLU A 702 -15.82 -3.48 18.63
N ASP A 703 -14.81 -2.93 17.99
CA ASP A 703 -14.53 -3.13 16.57
C ASP A 703 -13.32 -4.04 16.38
N GLN A 704 -13.54 -5.24 15.85
CA GLN A 704 -12.48 -6.23 15.64
C GLN A 704 -11.39 -5.74 14.68
N ARG A 705 -11.70 -4.78 13.80
CA ARG A 705 -10.72 -4.19 12.87
C ARG A 705 -9.67 -3.32 13.58
N LEU A 706 -9.92 -2.98 14.85
CA LEU A 706 -8.99 -2.23 15.70
C LEU A 706 -8.22 -3.10 16.68
N TYR A 707 -8.40 -4.42 16.68
CA TYR A 707 -7.45 -5.28 17.38
C TYR A 707 -6.03 -5.01 16.86
N SER A 708 -5.13 -4.61 17.74
CA SER A 708 -3.79 -4.15 17.35
C SER A 708 -2.68 -4.71 18.23
N CYS A 709 -1.66 -5.27 17.61
CA CYS A 709 -0.40 -5.59 18.23
C CYS A 709 0.42 -4.32 18.55
N ALA A 710 0.37 -3.34 17.64
CA ALA A 710 0.97 -2.02 17.83
C ALA A 710 0.22 -1.17 18.86
N GLY A 711 0.82 -0.05 19.27
CA GLY A 711 0.25 0.87 20.24
C GLY A 711 0.56 0.52 21.69
N ALA A 712 0.89 1.55 22.47
CA ALA A 712 1.19 1.48 23.89
C ALA A 712 0.69 2.75 24.58
N HIS A 713 0.30 2.64 25.86
CA HIS A 713 -0.14 3.80 26.63
C HIS A 713 0.26 3.64 28.12
N PRO A 714 0.75 4.70 28.79
CA PRO A 714 1.22 4.60 30.17
C PRO A 714 0.14 4.16 31.17
N SER A 715 -1.14 4.37 30.85
CA SER A 715 -2.24 3.98 31.74
C SER A 715 -2.68 2.52 31.61
N TYR A 716 -2.19 1.78 30.61
CA TYR A 716 -2.73 0.47 30.24
C TYR A 716 -1.69 -0.63 30.25
N SER A 717 -2.03 -1.74 30.92
CA SER A 717 -1.41 -3.05 30.76
C SER A 717 -2.20 -3.83 29.72
N ARG A 718 -1.63 -3.97 28.52
CA ARG A 718 -2.33 -4.63 27.39
C ARG A 718 -2.36 -6.14 27.58
N LEU A 719 -3.49 -6.76 27.25
CA LEU A 719 -3.64 -8.21 27.24
C LEU A 719 -3.40 -8.73 25.83
N CYS A 720 -2.26 -9.40 25.63
CA CYS A 720 -1.68 -9.63 24.32
C CYS A 720 -1.79 -11.10 23.90
N PRO A 721 -2.31 -11.38 22.69
CA PRO A 721 -2.29 -12.71 22.10
C PRO A 721 -0.92 -12.94 21.45
N CYS A 722 -0.10 -13.77 22.08
CA CYS A 722 1.18 -14.19 21.50
C CYS A 722 1.07 -15.61 20.96
N ARG A 723 1.93 -15.97 20.00
CA ARG A 723 2.08 -17.36 19.53
C ARG A 723 3.54 -17.70 19.27
N ALA A 724 3.84 -19.00 19.34
CA ALA A 724 5.10 -19.52 18.82
C ALA A 724 5.10 -19.48 17.28
N TYR A 725 6.30 -19.56 16.71
CA TYR A 725 6.50 -19.64 15.27
C TYR A 725 7.51 -20.73 14.92
N GLN A 726 7.42 -21.24 13.69
CA GLN A 726 8.37 -22.24 13.19
C GLN A 726 9.76 -21.60 13.00
N PRO A 727 10.85 -22.29 13.33
CA PRO A 727 12.20 -21.77 13.10
C PRO A 727 12.40 -21.34 11.64
N GLY A 728 12.76 -20.08 11.43
CA GLY A 728 12.95 -19.50 10.10
C GLY A 728 11.66 -19.26 9.32
N GLN A 729 10.47 -19.37 9.92
CA GLN A 729 9.17 -19.08 9.32
C GLN A 729 8.24 -18.42 10.33
N VAL A 730 8.40 -17.10 10.51
CA VAL A 730 7.67 -16.36 11.56
C VAL A 730 6.16 -16.27 11.29
N ALA A 731 5.76 -16.32 10.02
CA ALA A 731 4.36 -16.30 9.59
C ALA A 731 3.54 -17.50 10.09
N LEU A 732 4.18 -18.64 10.37
CA LEU A 732 3.47 -19.88 10.68
C LEU A 732 3.78 -20.35 12.10
N CYS A 733 2.74 -20.70 12.85
CA CYS A 733 2.90 -21.49 14.05
C CYS A 733 3.25 -22.96 13.73
N PRO A 734 3.72 -23.76 14.70
CA PRO A 734 4.01 -25.18 14.48
C PRO A 734 2.84 -26.01 13.93
N LEU A 735 1.59 -25.60 14.17
CA LEU A 735 0.37 -26.29 13.74
C LEU A 735 -0.41 -25.54 12.63
N CYS A 736 0.27 -24.65 11.90
CA CYS A 736 -0.37 -23.72 10.96
C CYS A 736 -0.27 -24.12 9.48
N LEU A 737 0.42 -25.22 9.15
CA LEU A 737 0.58 -25.73 7.79
C LEU A 737 -0.41 -26.87 7.46
#